data_AF-A0A0A2SU55-F1
#
_entry.id   AF-A0A0A2SU55-F1
#
_cell.length_a   1.000
_cell.length_b   1.000
_cell.length_c   1.000
_cell.angle_alpha   90.00
_cell.angle_beta   90.00
_cell.angle_gamma   90.00
#
_symmetry.space_group_name_H-M   'P 1'
#
loop_
_entity.id
_entity.type
_entity.pdbx_description
1 polymer ?
#
loop_
_entity_poly.entity_id
_entity_poly.type
_entity_poly.pdbx_seq_one_letter_code
_entity_poly.pdbx_strand_id
1 'polypeptide(L)'
;MIINDLFNWLENNESPSPLVVANQTINQELLQKEESQTLRTHHELIAQARIAKFSGLPMAEINKKLEQHKVFKDYLIFCRQQFQENEKNTLFLIALKHLLLKTEAEQFAYMDKINELFWALLRDSKIETLNFYDNNEALFKNCHEIQRRMELECRQQKIEASVQTVKNHFQDLTESLAFQKNPLGIIALFREWVSDTEKFAALLLCLLQKEVSIEKILQTNLLQDFLKYHLHNLHSEDSEVNSLYSLLSFFPETQALVEAAQNVSCGEPAFQQYSLDGNIQNKTLAVISPSPAILQFSLNSENFFALYQLFGQSFLAAAIIYGKGIWLDLLKQTLNQPETVETLLPGLINFLARESSEETLKTLAELIDDTTAQQLLKLNQSSIFHLLQYKPLLLDVFQGKNISEYISQLLQINHSDQDIIYQLMALFLMLLKQKHPATKIVFEAIIDNLVHYPYLIEDEELLKHLKKYKDSDQLLAQRGEKIQQQLHHCIIDQTAQSTFEPYNYHIIEATWLDATRKIDALNRINPQIKVSLGDKYKLQARIAEIAFHAHGSHFDLDHFIDSLGLPPVASSEEVSAYERVLIEIIAAIDDVFVREQIINKLETSPIERLNWHQKEYGGKSIFIKAAKYGNLGLISLLGNTIDTTTLEKAISCAAKHSQWEAFDHLCSINKIKLNHKEIQDFVILAAKQGQINSIQVLMNLYSYQPSAKIIQSILTTAIEDGEIKVVDFFYSLSIQICRQPSLDHLFKLAVQFKHWNILEFLVHSEKAPPPQSTIERAFEQTAYAQQMDAVKILCNLPNHCPRPQIIGRVLLKACKLKLTPVVQYLCSLPLEPLSKLVIEKALIEAIANGHLEIVTSLCESPFIRPEKSSINIAIKMAAKSKQTEIFIALCSNRKNPPSKEALKLSSHWAIRTGNLDIIKYLCTNQPTIFNQHMLEQALLLAIKFKRPEIARYLCQNPEITSNRKITHSALNKAITARQTDIVGYLRQKQSNQPNANDKYEDNYEVSEKLIGHGLFKKRSKTNSVPETNTNYNSTPGEDVVNPFGRF
;
A
#
# COMPACT_ATOMS: atom_id res chain seq x y z
N MET A 1 53.83 34.17 56.96
CA MET A 1 53.37 35.05 55.87
C MET A 1 52.79 34.11 54.84
N ILE A 2 51.55 33.64 55.04
CA ILE A 2 51.12 32.34 54.49
C ILE A 2 51.11 32.33 52.95
N ILE A 3 50.79 33.46 52.30
CA ILE A 3 50.88 33.58 50.83
C ILE A 3 52.34 33.58 50.36
N ASN A 4 53.22 34.29 51.05
CA ASN A 4 54.66 34.29 50.74
C ASN A 4 55.27 32.91 50.97
N ASP A 5 54.87 32.21 52.02
CA ASP A 5 55.35 30.87 52.35
C ASP A 5 54.92 29.86 51.28
N LEU A 6 53.67 29.93 50.81
CA LEU A 6 53.17 29.14 49.68
C LEU A 6 53.88 29.52 48.37
N PHE A 7 54.10 30.80 48.10
CA PHE A 7 54.82 31.25 46.91
C PHE A 7 56.29 30.78 46.90
N ASN A 8 56.97 30.83 48.04
CA ASN A 8 58.33 30.31 48.17
C ASN A 8 58.37 28.80 47.92
N TRP A 9 57.35 28.06 48.39
CA TRP A 9 57.21 26.64 48.05
C TRP A 9 56.99 26.45 46.55
N LEU A 10 56.16 27.28 45.90
CA LEU A 10 55.93 27.23 44.45
C LEU A 10 57.21 27.49 43.64
N GLU A 11 58.06 28.44 44.05
CA GLU A 11 59.27 28.82 43.31
C GLU A 11 60.55 28.06 43.71
N ASN A 12 60.50 27.22 44.75
CA ASN A 12 61.66 26.42 45.14
C ASN A 12 61.94 25.31 44.13
N ASN A 13 63.09 25.37 43.44
CA ASN A 13 63.51 24.39 42.43
C ASN A 13 64.38 23.25 43.00
N GLU A 14 64.70 23.29 44.29
CA GLU A 14 65.36 22.17 44.96
C GLU A 14 64.33 21.05 45.23
N SER A 15 64.78 19.79 45.25
CA SER A 15 64.03 18.52 45.33
C SER A 15 62.67 18.61 46.05
N PRO A 16 61.64 17.83 45.64
CA PRO A 16 60.24 18.03 46.06
C PRO A 16 60.12 18.13 47.60
N SER A 17 60.02 19.36 48.08
CA SER A 17 59.74 19.63 49.49
C SER A 17 58.24 19.43 49.72
N PRO A 18 57.79 18.71 50.75
CA PRO A 18 56.37 18.47 50.98
C PRO A 18 55.63 19.80 51.19
N LEU A 19 54.39 19.90 50.73
CA LEU A 19 53.51 21.03 51.01
C LEU A 19 53.18 21.12 52.52
N VAL A 20 53.89 21.99 53.26
CA VAL A 20 53.72 22.18 54.72
C VAL A 20 52.74 23.32 55.07
N VAL A 21 52.30 24.11 54.08
CA VAL A 21 51.39 25.24 54.29
C VAL A 21 49.95 24.74 54.47
N ALA A 22 49.19 25.28 55.42
CA ALA A 22 47.78 24.92 55.58
C ALA A 22 46.90 25.60 54.53
N ASN A 23 45.93 24.86 53.96
CA ASN A 23 44.92 25.43 53.09
C ASN A 23 43.95 26.29 53.90
N GLN A 24 43.68 27.51 53.46
CA GLN A 24 42.71 28.42 54.08
C GLN A 24 42.09 29.33 53.01
N THR A 25 40.91 29.86 53.28
CA THR A 25 40.28 30.87 52.42
C THR A 25 41.03 32.19 52.52
N ILE A 26 41.21 32.88 51.39
CA ILE A 26 41.82 34.21 51.40
C ILE A 26 40.84 35.20 52.05
N ASN A 27 41.35 36.07 52.93
CA ASN A 27 40.59 37.20 53.45
C ASN A 27 41.31 38.54 53.18
N GLN A 28 40.57 39.63 53.25
CA GLN A 28 41.06 40.97 52.90
C GLN A 28 42.20 41.43 53.82
N GLU A 29 42.16 41.08 55.10
CA GLU A 29 43.20 41.43 56.08
C GLU A 29 44.55 40.79 55.76
N LEU A 30 44.54 39.52 55.34
CA LEU A 30 45.74 38.77 54.99
C LEU A 30 46.40 39.33 53.72
N LEU A 31 45.61 39.68 52.70
CA LEU A 31 46.12 40.34 51.48
C LEU A 31 46.73 41.72 51.79
N GLN A 32 46.05 42.56 52.58
CA GLN A 32 46.56 43.89 52.95
C GLN A 32 47.87 43.82 53.73
N LYS A 33 48.00 42.82 54.62
CA LYS A 33 49.22 42.57 55.40
C LYS A 33 50.39 42.16 54.51
N GLU A 34 50.19 41.23 53.58
CA GLU A 34 51.21 40.79 52.63
C GLU A 34 51.61 41.91 51.66
N GLU A 35 50.67 42.75 51.20
CA GLU A 35 50.97 43.89 50.33
C GLU A 35 51.79 44.97 51.03
N SER A 36 51.41 45.30 52.28
CA SER A 36 52.15 46.27 53.09
C SER A 36 53.58 45.80 53.32
N GLN A 37 53.78 44.50 53.54
CA GLN A 37 55.10 43.91 53.71
C GLN A 37 55.88 43.85 52.39
N THR A 38 55.22 43.49 51.28
CA THR A 38 55.81 43.49 49.93
C THR A 38 56.32 44.88 49.55
N LEU A 39 55.55 45.94 49.84
CA LEU A 39 55.95 47.32 49.55
C LEU A 39 57.17 47.76 50.38
N ARG A 40 57.27 47.33 51.64
CA ARG A 40 58.48 47.52 52.48
C ARG A 40 59.69 46.81 51.88
N THR A 41 59.56 45.52 51.57
CA THR A 41 60.64 44.72 50.96
C THR A 41 61.09 45.30 49.61
N HIS A 42 60.17 45.80 48.79
CA HIS A 42 60.48 46.45 47.52
C HIS A 42 61.35 47.70 47.71
N HIS A 43 60.99 48.56 48.67
CA HIS A 43 61.76 49.76 49.00
C HIS A 43 63.15 49.41 49.53
N GLU A 44 63.26 48.38 50.37
CA GLU A 44 64.54 47.88 50.90
C GLU A 44 65.45 47.35 49.79
N LEU A 45 64.93 46.52 48.87
CA LEU A 45 65.71 45.97 47.75
C LEU A 45 66.15 47.07 46.77
N ILE A 46 65.30 48.07 46.48
CA ILE A 46 65.68 49.23 45.67
C ILE A 46 66.77 50.06 46.37
N ALA A 47 66.66 50.26 47.69
CA ALA A 47 67.68 50.96 48.45
C ALA A 47 69.02 50.20 48.41
N GLN A 48 69.01 48.89 48.62
CA GLN A 48 70.19 48.02 48.50
C GLN A 48 70.79 48.07 47.09
N ALA A 49 69.96 48.02 46.05
CA ALA A 49 70.40 48.14 44.65
C ALA A 49 71.06 49.49 44.34
N ARG A 50 70.51 50.58 44.88
CA ARG A 50 71.11 51.92 44.76
C ARG A 50 72.45 51.97 45.47
N ILE A 51 72.53 51.50 46.72
CA ILE A 51 73.76 51.47 47.52
C ILE A 51 74.85 50.65 46.81
N ALA A 52 74.54 49.44 46.35
CA ALA A 52 75.49 48.57 45.66
C ALA A 52 75.99 49.17 44.33
N LYS A 53 75.12 49.86 43.58
CA LYS A 53 75.50 50.60 42.36
C LYS A 53 76.47 51.76 42.62
N PHE A 54 76.30 52.49 43.73
CA PHE A 54 77.21 53.58 44.11
C PHE A 54 78.50 53.09 44.79
N SER A 55 78.48 51.90 45.41
CA SER A 55 79.59 51.35 46.19
C SER A 55 80.45 50.33 45.41
N GLY A 56 80.13 50.05 44.14
CA GLY A 56 80.87 49.12 43.28
C GLY A 56 80.70 47.62 43.63
N LEU A 57 79.65 47.25 44.37
CA LEU A 57 79.38 45.86 44.75
C LEU A 57 78.70 45.07 43.61
N PRO A 58 78.83 43.72 43.56
CA PRO A 58 78.23 42.90 42.52
C PRO A 58 76.69 43.01 42.51
N MET A 59 76.11 43.46 41.40
CA MET A 59 74.64 43.62 41.28
C MET A 59 73.87 42.35 40.92
N ALA A 60 74.56 41.26 40.57
CA ALA A 60 73.92 40.03 40.09
C ALA A 60 72.94 39.44 41.13
N GLU A 61 73.33 39.37 42.40
CA GLU A 61 72.49 38.77 43.45
C GLU A 61 71.30 39.69 43.83
N ILE A 62 71.50 41.00 43.85
CA ILE A 62 70.43 41.97 44.14
C ILE A 62 69.42 42.02 42.99
N ASN A 63 69.89 41.96 41.73
CA ASN A 63 69.01 41.87 40.57
C ASN A 63 68.18 40.59 40.60
N LYS A 64 68.79 39.44 40.95
CA LYS A 64 68.05 38.18 41.13
C LYS A 64 66.96 38.30 42.21
N LYS A 65 67.26 38.91 43.36
CA LYS A 65 66.26 39.16 44.43
C LYS A 65 65.16 40.12 43.98
N LEU A 66 65.48 41.15 43.18
CA LEU A 66 64.49 42.06 42.61
C LEU A 66 63.59 41.38 41.58
N GLU A 67 64.15 40.52 40.73
CA GLU A 67 63.39 39.73 39.76
C GLU A 67 62.44 38.75 40.47
N GLN A 68 62.94 37.99 41.46
CA GLN A 68 62.10 37.10 42.26
C GLN A 68 60.99 37.86 43.01
N HIS A 69 61.31 39.01 43.58
CA HIS A 69 60.33 39.85 44.27
C HIS A 69 59.28 40.44 43.30
N LYS A 70 59.65 40.72 42.05
CA LYS A 70 58.70 41.12 41.02
C LYS A 70 57.71 39.99 40.71
N VAL A 71 58.19 38.76 40.54
CA VAL A 71 57.32 37.59 40.33
C VAL A 71 56.38 37.37 41.52
N PHE A 72 56.87 37.53 42.76
CA PHE A 72 56.01 37.46 43.93
C PHE A 72 54.91 38.52 43.93
N LYS A 73 55.25 39.76 43.54
CA LYS A 73 54.27 40.85 43.45
C LYS A 73 53.20 40.56 42.39
N ASP A 74 53.59 40.00 41.25
CA ASP A 74 52.66 39.60 40.19
C ASP A 74 51.74 38.46 40.67
N TYR A 75 52.27 37.50 41.43
CA TYR A 75 51.47 36.44 42.09
C TYR A 75 50.49 37.02 43.13
N LEU A 76 50.91 38.00 43.94
CA LEU A 76 50.05 38.63 44.93
C LEU A 76 48.90 39.42 44.27
N ILE A 77 49.15 40.06 43.12
CA ILE A 77 48.11 40.70 42.30
C ILE A 77 47.12 39.65 41.79
N PHE A 78 47.62 38.50 41.31
CA PHE A 78 46.75 37.39 40.89
C PHE A 78 45.89 36.86 42.04
N CYS A 79 46.45 36.67 43.24
CA CYS A 79 45.67 36.29 44.42
C CYS A 79 44.55 37.29 44.74
N ARG A 80 44.83 38.59 44.61
CA ARG A 80 43.81 39.65 44.79
C ARG A 80 42.70 39.58 43.75
N GLN A 81 43.04 39.35 42.48
CA GLN A 81 42.04 39.21 41.41
C GLN A 81 41.14 37.98 41.66
N GLN A 82 41.73 36.84 42.00
CA GLN A 82 40.97 35.62 42.29
C GLN A 82 40.10 35.75 43.55
N PHE A 83 40.51 36.54 44.55
CA PHE A 83 39.66 36.86 45.70
C PHE A 83 38.46 37.72 45.30
N GLN A 84 38.63 38.70 44.39
CA GLN A 84 37.52 39.52 43.87
C GLN A 84 36.54 38.72 43.03
N GLU A 85 37.00 37.69 42.31
CA GLU A 85 36.14 36.80 41.52
C GLU A 85 35.28 35.87 42.40
N ASN A 86 35.86 35.30 43.46
CA ASN A 86 35.13 34.46 44.40
C ASN A 86 35.80 34.45 45.77
N GLU A 87 35.13 35.04 46.76
CA GLU A 87 35.61 35.16 48.15
C GLU A 87 35.78 33.79 48.84
N LYS A 88 35.22 32.71 48.28
CA LYS A 88 35.39 31.34 48.80
C LYS A 88 36.63 30.62 48.28
N ASN A 89 37.40 31.26 47.38
CA ASN A 89 38.60 30.63 46.82
C ASN A 89 39.63 30.36 47.93
N THR A 90 40.09 29.11 48.00
CA THR A 90 41.13 28.67 48.92
C THR A 90 42.52 28.98 48.35
N LEU A 91 43.52 29.11 49.24
CA LEU A 91 44.91 29.36 48.83
C LEU A 91 45.43 28.29 47.86
N PHE A 92 45.11 27.02 48.11
CA PHE A 92 45.54 25.94 47.21
C PHE A 92 44.84 25.98 45.86
N LEU A 93 43.55 26.31 45.81
CA LEU A 93 42.83 26.46 44.54
C LEU A 93 43.39 27.61 43.71
N ILE A 94 43.74 28.74 44.36
CA ILE A 94 44.35 29.89 43.68
C ILE A 94 45.76 29.55 43.19
N ALA A 95 46.57 28.87 44.01
CA ALA A 95 47.90 28.41 43.60
C ALA A 95 47.83 27.42 42.43
N LEU A 96 46.89 26.48 42.48
CA LEU A 96 46.66 25.52 41.39
C LEU A 96 46.24 26.24 40.10
N LYS A 97 45.26 27.15 40.17
CA LYS A 97 44.88 27.98 39.00
C LYS A 97 46.05 28.77 38.44
N HIS A 98 46.89 29.35 39.32
CA HIS A 98 48.06 30.11 38.88
C HIS A 98 49.03 29.24 38.07
N LEU A 99 49.29 28.00 38.51
CA LEU A 99 50.15 27.07 37.78
C LEU A 99 49.50 26.54 36.50
N LEU A 100 48.20 26.25 36.51
CA LEU A 100 47.46 25.76 35.33
C LEU A 100 47.32 26.83 34.22
N LEU A 101 47.45 28.13 34.54
CA LEU A 101 47.43 29.21 33.55
C LEU A 101 48.80 29.48 32.89
N LYS A 102 49.88 28.83 33.36
CA LYS A 102 51.22 28.96 32.77
C LYS A 102 51.31 28.22 31.42
N THR A 103 52.35 28.52 30.64
CA THR A 103 52.59 27.85 29.36
C THR A 103 52.90 26.36 29.56
N GLU A 104 52.69 25.54 28.54
CA GLU A 104 52.89 24.09 28.61
C GLU A 104 54.28 23.69 29.13
N ALA A 105 55.34 24.34 28.64
CA ALA A 105 56.72 24.11 29.09
C ALA A 105 56.93 24.44 30.58
N GLU A 106 56.24 25.47 31.09
CA GLU A 106 56.29 25.84 32.50
C GLU A 106 55.46 24.88 33.36
N GLN A 107 54.27 24.45 32.90
CA GLN A 107 53.46 23.46 33.61
C GLN A 107 54.26 22.17 33.86
N PHE A 108 55.01 21.69 32.86
CA PHE A 108 55.90 20.54 33.00
C PHE A 108 56.92 20.70 34.13
N ALA A 109 57.49 21.89 34.31
CA ALA A 109 58.45 22.17 35.38
C ALA A 109 57.81 22.18 36.78
N TYR A 110 56.49 22.43 36.87
CA TYR A 110 55.75 22.48 38.14
C TYR A 110 54.81 21.27 38.35
N MET A 111 54.89 20.21 37.54
CA MET A 111 53.91 19.09 37.58
C MET A 111 53.78 18.44 38.94
N ASP A 112 54.89 18.19 39.64
CA ASP A 112 54.85 17.59 40.99
C ASP A 112 54.04 18.47 41.97
N LYS A 113 54.14 19.80 41.83
CA LYS A 113 53.41 20.77 42.66
C LYS A 113 51.95 20.89 42.26
N ILE A 114 51.65 20.84 40.96
CA ILE A 114 50.28 20.77 40.44
C ILE A 114 49.58 19.53 41.01
N ASN A 115 50.24 18.37 40.96
CA ASN A 115 49.73 17.12 41.51
C ASN A 115 49.51 17.23 43.03
N GLU A 116 50.50 17.68 43.80
CA GLU A 116 50.35 17.83 45.25
C GLU A 116 49.20 18.77 45.66
N LEU A 117 49.07 19.91 44.98
CA LEU A 117 47.97 20.86 45.23
C LEU A 117 46.60 20.24 44.90
N PHE A 118 46.51 19.52 43.77
CA PHE A 118 45.27 18.85 43.38
C PHE A 118 44.89 17.74 44.37
N TRP A 119 45.85 16.92 44.82
CA TRP A 119 45.61 15.88 45.83
C TRP A 119 45.23 16.45 47.19
N ALA A 120 45.80 17.60 47.57
CA ALA A 120 45.40 18.28 48.79
C ALA A 120 43.95 18.79 48.70
N LEU A 121 43.57 19.42 47.59
CA LEU A 121 42.19 19.87 47.36
C LEU A 121 41.19 18.70 47.36
N LEU A 122 41.54 17.57 46.72
CA LEU A 122 40.68 16.38 46.68
C LEU A 122 40.45 15.79 48.08
N ARG A 123 41.44 15.85 48.98
CA ARG A 123 41.32 15.43 50.38
C ARG A 123 40.48 16.40 51.20
N ASP A 124 40.58 17.71 50.95
CA ASP A 124 39.84 18.74 51.67
C ASP A 124 38.34 18.72 51.30
N SER A 125 38.03 18.66 49.99
CA SER A 125 36.66 18.69 49.48
C SER A 125 36.54 17.96 48.15
N LYS A 126 36.12 16.68 48.21
CA LYS A 126 35.96 15.83 47.01
C LYS A 126 34.99 16.46 46.00
N ILE A 127 33.79 16.85 46.42
CA ILE A 127 32.73 17.35 45.51
C ILE A 127 33.16 18.64 44.80
N GLU A 128 33.73 19.60 45.52
CA GLU A 128 34.13 20.89 44.92
C GLU A 128 35.33 20.73 43.98
N THR A 129 36.26 19.83 44.30
CA THR A 129 37.41 19.52 43.45
C THR A 129 36.99 18.84 42.16
N LEU A 130 36.04 17.89 42.23
CA LEU A 130 35.48 17.22 41.05
C LEU A 130 34.76 18.25 40.14
N ASN A 131 33.88 19.09 40.72
CA ASN A 131 33.20 20.14 39.97
C ASN A 131 34.18 21.15 39.35
N PHE A 132 35.28 21.48 40.03
CA PHE A 132 36.31 22.36 39.48
C PHE A 132 37.00 21.74 38.27
N TYR A 133 37.35 20.45 38.35
CA TYR A 133 37.95 19.71 37.25
C TYR A 133 37.02 19.67 36.04
N ASP A 134 35.76 19.27 36.21
CA ASP A 134 34.78 19.16 35.11
C ASP A 134 34.55 20.50 34.40
N ASN A 135 34.43 21.59 35.17
CA ASN A 135 34.25 22.93 34.60
C ASN A 135 35.50 23.47 33.89
N ASN A 136 36.67 22.84 34.08
CA ASN A 136 37.96 23.34 33.59
C ASN A 136 38.80 22.23 32.95
N GLU A 137 38.19 21.21 32.35
CA GLU A 137 38.87 20.03 31.80
C GLU A 137 40.03 20.40 30.84
N ALA A 138 39.83 21.45 30.04
CA ALA A 138 40.84 21.96 29.11
C ALA A 138 42.15 22.41 29.80
N LEU A 139 42.08 22.90 31.05
CA LEU A 139 43.26 23.30 31.82
C LEU A 139 44.11 22.11 32.27
N PHE A 140 43.51 20.91 32.36
CA PHE A 140 44.17 19.70 32.83
C PHE A 140 44.66 18.79 31.71
N LYS A 141 44.62 19.24 30.44
CA LYS A 141 44.94 18.42 29.26
C LYS A 141 46.30 17.70 29.36
N ASN A 142 47.27 18.33 30.02
CA ASN A 142 48.64 17.82 30.15
C ASN A 142 48.91 17.11 31.50
N CYS A 143 47.89 16.98 32.37
CA CYS A 143 48.02 16.42 33.72
C CYS A 143 47.49 14.97 33.78
N HIS A 144 48.23 14.03 33.17
CA HIS A 144 47.78 12.64 33.02
C HIS A 144 47.49 11.89 34.34
N GLU A 145 48.24 12.17 35.40
CA GLU A 145 48.02 11.52 36.70
C GLU A 145 46.72 11.99 37.36
N ILE A 146 46.43 13.30 37.25
CA ILE A 146 45.16 13.90 37.68
C ILE A 146 44.01 13.30 36.87
N GLN A 147 44.12 13.28 35.54
CA GLN A 147 43.11 12.67 34.66
C GLN A 147 42.79 11.23 35.08
N ARG A 148 43.81 10.38 35.26
CA ARG A 148 43.63 8.99 35.66
C ARG A 148 42.96 8.83 37.02
N ARG A 149 43.33 9.65 38.02
CA ARG A 149 42.70 9.58 39.35
C ARG A 149 41.25 10.05 39.31
N MET A 150 40.98 11.08 38.50
CA MET A 150 39.64 11.62 38.29
C MET A 150 38.71 10.60 37.65
N GLU A 151 39.18 9.88 36.62
CA GLU A 151 38.46 8.77 36.01
C GLU A 151 38.06 7.71 37.05
N LEU A 152 38.98 7.31 37.94
CA LEU A 152 38.69 6.34 39.01
C LEU A 152 37.64 6.83 40.01
N GLU A 153 37.76 8.07 40.50
CA GLU A 153 36.82 8.64 41.48
C GLU A 153 35.43 8.85 40.87
N CYS A 154 35.36 9.26 39.60
CA CYS A 154 34.11 9.39 38.86
C CYS A 154 33.45 8.02 38.61
N ARG A 155 34.23 6.99 38.23
CA ARG A 155 33.73 5.61 38.10
C ARG A 155 33.14 5.12 39.42
N GLN A 156 33.81 5.35 40.54
CA GLN A 156 33.31 4.93 41.85
C GLN A 156 31.99 5.63 42.23
N GLN A 157 31.87 6.94 42.02
CA GLN A 157 30.62 7.67 42.28
C GLN A 157 29.46 7.19 41.40
N LYS A 158 29.73 6.91 40.12
CA LYS A 158 28.73 6.34 39.21
C LYS A 158 28.21 4.99 39.71
N ILE A 159 29.12 4.09 40.11
CA ILE A 159 28.75 2.77 40.65
C ILE A 159 27.91 2.91 41.92
N GLU A 160 28.29 3.79 42.86
CA GLU A 160 27.51 4.03 44.09
C GLU A 160 26.08 4.54 43.79
N ALA A 161 25.93 5.43 42.81
CA ALA A 161 24.63 5.90 42.34
C ALA A 161 23.81 4.79 41.66
N SER A 162 24.45 3.97 40.81
CA SER A 162 23.81 2.81 40.18
C SER A 162 23.38 1.76 41.20
N VAL A 163 24.16 1.50 42.26
CA VAL A 163 23.76 0.61 43.37
C VAL A 163 22.49 1.12 44.06
N GLN A 164 22.37 2.44 44.29
CA GLN A 164 21.14 2.99 44.86
C GLN A 164 19.95 2.86 43.90
N THR A 165 20.19 3.02 42.60
CA THR A 165 19.17 2.84 41.56
C THR A 165 18.69 1.38 41.50
N VAL A 166 19.60 0.41 41.57
CA VAL A 166 19.29 -1.03 41.66
C VAL A 166 18.43 -1.32 42.89
N LYS A 167 18.74 -0.74 44.06
CA LYS A 167 17.92 -0.91 45.28
C LYS A 167 16.50 -0.39 45.10
N ASN A 168 16.33 0.77 44.48
CA ASN A 168 15.02 1.35 44.22
C ASN A 168 14.23 0.45 43.25
N HIS A 169 14.84 0.05 42.12
CA HIS A 169 14.20 -0.85 41.15
C HIS A 169 13.86 -2.22 41.76
N PHE A 170 14.72 -2.76 42.62
CA PHE A 170 14.47 -4.02 43.32
C PHE A 170 13.26 -3.91 44.25
N GLN A 171 13.11 -2.78 44.97
CA GLN A 171 11.94 -2.52 45.80
C GLN A 171 10.66 -2.44 44.95
N ASP A 172 10.66 -1.61 43.91
CA ASP A 172 9.52 -1.43 43.01
C ASP A 172 9.10 -2.75 42.34
N LEU A 173 10.08 -3.55 41.93
CA LEU A 173 9.85 -4.85 41.30
C LEU A 173 9.28 -5.87 42.28
N THR A 174 9.77 -5.87 43.52
CA THR A 174 9.26 -6.76 44.58
C THR A 174 7.81 -6.45 44.93
N GLU A 175 7.45 -5.17 44.98
CA GLU A 175 6.08 -4.71 45.17
C GLU A 175 5.19 -5.11 43.97
N SER A 176 5.66 -4.85 42.75
CA SER A 176 4.92 -5.18 41.52
C SER A 176 4.71 -6.69 41.31
N LEU A 177 5.63 -7.52 41.79
CA LEU A 177 5.55 -8.98 41.68
C LEU A 177 5.05 -9.67 42.95
N ALA A 178 4.45 -8.94 43.89
CA ALA A 178 3.95 -9.50 45.15
C ALA A 178 2.93 -10.63 44.93
N PHE A 179 2.08 -10.51 43.91
CA PHE A 179 0.98 -11.45 43.62
C PHE A 179 1.35 -12.56 42.60
N GLN A 180 2.55 -12.51 42.01
CA GLN A 180 3.03 -13.51 41.07
C GLN A 180 3.72 -14.67 41.82
N LYS A 181 3.06 -15.82 41.86
CA LYS A 181 3.55 -17.02 42.57
C LYS A 181 4.73 -17.70 41.89
N ASN A 182 4.71 -17.78 40.55
CA ASN A 182 5.79 -18.37 39.76
C ASN A 182 6.61 -17.26 39.07
N PRO A 183 7.74 -16.81 39.64
CA PRO A 183 8.54 -15.73 39.04
C PRO A 183 9.13 -16.12 37.68
N LEU A 184 9.47 -17.40 37.47
CA LEU A 184 9.95 -17.90 36.18
C LEU A 184 8.85 -17.92 35.10
N GLY A 185 7.58 -17.96 35.51
CA GLY A 185 6.43 -17.93 34.60
C GLY A 185 6.25 -16.61 33.85
N ILE A 186 7.00 -15.56 34.18
CA ILE A 186 6.97 -14.28 33.46
C ILE A 186 8.35 -13.89 32.91
N ILE A 187 9.32 -14.80 32.96
CA ILE A 187 10.72 -14.50 32.65
C ILE A 187 10.94 -14.03 31.21
N ALA A 188 10.08 -14.48 30.29
CA ALA A 188 10.15 -14.09 28.90
C ALA A 188 9.90 -12.58 28.69
N LEU A 189 9.07 -11.94 29.53
CA LEU A 189 8.75 -10.51 29.44
C LEU A 189 9.95 -9.63 29.81
N PHE A 190 10.85 -10.13 30.65
CA PHE A 190 12.04 -9.40 31.08
C PHE A 190 13.17 -9.34 30.04
N ARG A 191 13.04 -10.02 28.90
CA ARG A 191 14.04 -9.96 27.83
C ARG A 191 14.18 -8.55 27.24
N GLU A 192 13.16 -7.71 27.37
CA GLU A 192 13.20 -6.29 26.99
C GLU A 192 14.15 -5.46 27.86
N TRP A 193 14.52 -5.95 29.05
CA TRP A 193 15.36 -5.22 30.00
C TRP A 193 16.85 -5.50 29.81
N VAL A 194 17.22 -6.31 28.82
CA VAL A 194 18.61 -6.66 28.52
C VAL A 194 19.48 -5.43 28.23
N SER A 195 18.90 -4.33 27.74
CA SER A 195 19.62 -3.08 27.51
C SER A 195 19.86 -2.24 28.77
N ASP A 196 19.19 -2.52 29.89
CA ASP A 196 19.20 -1.71 31.11
C ASP A 196 19.83 -2.51 32.26
N THR A 197 21.11 -2.22 32.52
CA THR A 197 21.94 -2.96 33.48
C THR A 197 21.39 -2.93 34.90
N GLU A 198 20.93 -1.77 35.38
CA GLU A 198 20.40 -1.60 36.73
C GLU A 198 19.08 -2.35 36.92
N LYS A 199 18.14 -2.26 35.96
CA LYS A 199 16.89 -3.04 36.00
C LYS A 199 17.15 -4.55 35.92
N PHE A 200 18.10 -4.95 35.09
CA PHE A 200 18.48 -6.35 34.94
C PHE A 200 19.11 -6.91 36.22
N ALA A 201 19.98 -6.15 36.90
CA ALA A 201 20.53 -6.51 38.19
C ALA A 201 19.43 -6.64 39.27
N ALA A 202 18.49 -5.70 39.31
CA ALA A 202 17.33 -5.75 40.22
C ALA A 202 16.43 -6.98 39.98
N LEU A 203 16.26 -7.40 38.71
CA LEU A 203 15.55 -8.63 38.35
C LEU A 203 16.26 -9.87 38.93
N LEU A 204 17.58 -9.99 38.76
CA LEU A 204 18.34 -11.13 39.27
C LEU A 204 18.23 -11.22 40.81
N LEU A 205 18.31 -10.08 41.49
CA LEU A 205 18.08 -9.98 42.93
C LEU A 205 16.66 -10.44 43.32
N CYS A 206 15.64 -10.02 42.58
CA CYS A 206 14.25 -10.42 42.82
C CYS A 206 14.04 -11.94 42.65
N LEU A 207 14.65 -12.55 41.63
CA LEU A 207 14.60 -14.01 41.43
C LEU A 207 15.23 -14.77 42.60
N LEU A 208 16.39 -14.31 43.08
CA LEU A 208 17.07 -14.90 44.23
C LEU A 208 16.25 -14.74 45.53
N GLN A 209 15.66 -13.56 45.75
CA GLN A 209 14.78 -13.31 46.91
C GLN A 209 13.52 -14.20 46.90
N LYS A 210 12.99 -14.54 45.71
CA LYS A 210 11.87 -15.47 45.53
C LYS A 210 12.29 -16.95 45.54
N GLU A 211 13.49 -17.26 46.05
CA GLU A 211 14.04 -18.61 46.22
C GLU A 211 14.20 -19.40 44.91
N VAL A 212 14.38 -18.73 43.77
CA VAL A 212 14.70 -19.40 42.51
C VAL A 212 16.15 -19.90 42.56
N SER A 213 16.37 -21.19 42.31
CA SER A 213 17.72 -21.76 42.32
C SER A 213 18.59 -21.20 41.20
N ILE A 214 19.89 -21.04 41.47
CA ILE A 214 20.90 -20.53 40.52
C ILE A 214 20.89 -21.33 39.21
N GLU A 215 20.77 -22.66 39.29
CA GLU A 215 20.67 -23.53 38.12
C GLU A 215 19.48 -23.15 37.23
N LYS A 216 18.31 -22.90 37.83
CA LYS A 216 17.12 -22.48 37.09
C LYS A 216 17.27 -21.09 36.50
N ILE A 217 17.92 -20.16 37.20
CA ILE A 217 18.23 -18.81 36.67
C ILE A 217 19.11 -18.93 35.42
N LEU A 218 20.18 -19.73 35.48
CA LEU A 218 21.08 -19.94 34.34
C LEU A 218 20.38 -20.66 33.16
N GLN A 219 19.44 -21.56 33.44
CA GLN A 219 18.63 -22.23 32.42
C GLN A 219 17.63 -21.30 31.71
N THR A 220 17.33 -20.11 32.25
CA THR A 220 16.47 -19.11 31.57
C THR A 220 17.13 -18.47 30.35
N ASN A 221 18.45 -18.62 30.24
CA ASN A 221 19.31 -18.00 29.24
C ASN A 221 19.41 -16.46 29.29
N LEU A 222 18.84 -15.79 30.31
CA LEU A 222 18.84 -14.32 30.38
C LEU A 222 20.25 -13.71 30.44
N LEU A 223 21.17 -14.32 31.20
CA LEU A 223 22.56 -13.83 31.30
C LEU A 223 23.32 -13.98 29.98
N GLN A 224 23.04 -15.06 29.24
CA GLN A 224 23.56 -15.28 27.90
C GLN A 224 23.01 -14.24 26.93
N ASP A 225 21.70 -13.96 26.98
CA ASP A 225 21.06 -12.95 26.14
C ASP A 225 21.59 -11.55 26.46
N PHE A 226 21.86 -11.26 27.74
CA PHE A 226 22.51 -10.01 28.18
C PHE A 226 23.89 -9.86 27.59
N LEU A 227 24.75 -10.88 27.72
CA LEU A 227 26.08 -10.85 27.12
C LEU A 227 26.00 -10.68 25.60
N LYS A 228 25.12 -11.43 24.92
CA LYS A 228 24.95 -11.38 23.46
C LYS A 228 24.60 -9.97 22.96
N TYR A 229 23.68 -9.30 23.64
CA TYR A 229 23.30 -7.93 23.31
C TYR A 229 24.47 -6.96 23.46
N HIS A 230 25.31 -7.16 24.48
CA HIS A 230 26.46 -6.30 24.82
C HIS A 230 27.80 -6.80 24.24
N LEU A 231 27.82 -7.78 23.33
CA LEU A 231 29.09 -8.31 22.76
C LEU A 231 29.97 -7.24 22.12
N HIS A 232 29.36 -6.20 21.55
CA HIS A 232 30.06 -5.13 20.84
C HIS A 232 30.94 -4.26 21.76
N ASN A 233 30.62 -4.17 23.05
CA ASN A 233 31.34 -3.35 24.04
C ASN A 233 32.26 -4.18 24.96
N LEU A 234 32.33 -5.51 24.79
CA LEU A 234 33.04 -6.42 25.69
C LEU A 234 34.55 -6.13 25.85
N HIS A 235 35.17 -5.50 24.86
CA HIS A 235 36.58 -5.12 24.87
C HIS A 235 36.87 -3.87 25.71
N SER A 236 35.84 -3.10 26.07
CA SER A 236 35.97 -1.90 26.90
C SER A 236 36.02 -2.26 28.38
N GLU A 237 36.87 -1.58 29.14
CA GLU A 237 36.84 -1.68 30.62
C GLU A 237 35.48 -1.22 31.18
N ASP A 238 34.84 -0.26 30.51
CA ASP A 238 33.53 0.29 30.87
C ASP A 238 32.35 -0.50 30.24
N SER A 239 32.55 -1.76 29.86
CA SER A 239 31.47 -2.59 29.30
C SER A 239 30.30 -2.76 30.28
N GLU A 240 29.09 -2.86 29.72
CA GLU A 240 27.84 -3.07 30.46
C GLU A 240 27.83 -4.43 31.16
N VAL A 241 28.55 -5.41 30.60
CA VAL A 241 28.80 -6.72 31.20
C VAL A 241 29.65 -6.56 32.47
N ASN A 242 30.80 -5.89 32.38
CA ASN A 242 31.64 -5.63 33.56
C ASN A 242 30.87 -4.83 34.62
N SER A 243 30.07 -3.86 34.17
CA SER A 243 29.21 -3.03 35.03
C SER A 243 28.17 -3.87 35.76
N LEU A 244 27.49 -4.80 35.08
CA LEU A 244 26.52 -5.71 35.70
C LEU A 244 27.16 -6.53 36.82
N TYR A 245 28.28 -7.20 36.54
CA TYR A 245 28.93 -8.07 37.53
C TYR A 245 29.59 -7.28 38.67
N SER A 246 30.08 -6.07 38.39
CA SER A 246 30.53 -5.14 39.42
C SER A 246 29.38 -4.73 40.34
N LEU A 247 28.20 -4.40 39.80
CA LEU A 247 27.02 -4.06 40.58
C LEU A 247 26.53 -5.24 41.43
N LEU A 248 26.46 -6.44 40.86
CA LEU A 248 26.05 -7.65 41.58
C LEU A 248 26.97 -7.91 42.79
N SER A 249 28.29 -7.65 42.67
CA SER A 249 29.24 -7.86 43.77
C SER A 249 28.95 -7.06 45.06
N PHE A 250 28.16 -5.98 44.98
CA PHE A 250 27.72 -5.20 46.16
C PHE A 250 26.57 -5.87 46.94
N PHE A 251 25.98 -6.93 46.40
CA PHE A 251 24.85 -7.65 46.99
C PHE A 251 25.26 -9.09 47.35
N PRO A 252 25.40 -9.42 48.65
CA PRO A 252 25.85 -10.74 49.10
C PRO A 252 25.03 -11.91 48.55
N GLU A 253 23.74 -11.71 48.33
CA GLU A 253 22.80 -12.71 47.82
C GLU A 253 23.17 -13.22 46.41
N THR A 254 23.90 -12.41 45.62
CA THR A 254 24.24 -12.73 44.23
C THR A 254 25.59 -13.44 44.09
N GLN A 255 26.39 -13.51 45.15
CA GLN A 255 27.78 -14.01 45.07
C GLN A 255 27.86 -15.41 44.47
N ALA A 256 26.98 -16.33 44.91
CA ALA A 256 26.94 -17.69 44.38
C ALA A 256 26.48 -17.75 42.90
N LEU A 257 25.63 -16.81 42.45
CA LEU A 257 25.23 -16.70 41.03
C LEU A 257 26.40 -16.19 40.17
N VAL A 258 27.15 -15.21 40.67
CA VAL A 258 28.35 -14.67 39.99
C VAL A 258 29.42 -15.75 39.85
N GLU A 259 29.70 -16.50 40.91
CA GLU A 259 30.64 -17.64 40.87
C GLU A 259 30.20 -18.74 39.90
N ALA A 260 28.89 -19.02 39.83
CA ALA A 260 28.36 -19.97 38.86
C ALA A 260 28.50 -19.46 37.41
N ALA A 261 28.21 -18.18 37.17
CA ALA A 261 28.28 -17.54 35.86
C ALA A 261 29.70 -17.55 35.26
N GLN A 262 30.75 -17.44 36.09
CA GLN A 262 32.16 -17.56 35.68
C GLN A 262 32.53 -18.95 35.13
N ASN A 263 31.72 -19.97 35.40
CA ASN A 263 31.97 -21.35 34.98
C ASN A 263 31.07 -21.79 33.81
N VAL A 264 30.22 -20.89 33.29
CA VAL A 264 29.26 -21.17 32.22
C VAL A 264 29.69 -20.44 30.95
N SER A 265 29.62 -21.13 29.82
CA SER A 265 29.93 -20.57 28.51
C SER A 265 28.79 -19.66 28.02
N CYS A 266 29.14 -18.62 27.26
CA CYS A 266 28.14 -17.79 26.57
C CYS A 266 27.31 -18.52 25.49
N GLY A 267 27.80 -19.68 25.01
CA GLY A 267 27.10 -20.51 24.03
C GLY A 267 27.17 -20.04 22.57
N GLU A 268 27.80 -18.91 22.26
CA GLU A 268 28.03 -18.46 20.87
C GLU A 268 29.26 -19.15 20.25
N PRO A 269 29.20 -19.71 19.02
CA PRO A 269 30.29 -20.49 18.43
C PRO A 269 31.65 -19.77 18.40
N ALA A 270 31.66 -18.45 18.19
CA ALA A 270 32.87 -17.64 18.14
C ALA A 270 33.37 -17.19 19.53
N PHE A 271 32.58 -17.37 20.59
CA PHE A 271 32.85 -16.84 21.93
C PHE A 271 32.79 -17.92 23.02
N GLN A 272 32.84 -19.22 22.67
CA GLN A 272 32.65 -20.32 23.63
C GLN A 272 33.63 -20.31 24.82
N GLN A 273 34.79 -19.67 24.67
CA GLN A 273 35.81 -19.51 25.71
C GLN A 273 35.53 -18.36 26.69
N TYR A 274 34.56 -17.50 26.38
CA TYR A 274 34.10 -16.44 27.27
C TYR A 274 33.08 -16.99 28.27
N SER A 275 33.32 -16.73 29.56
CA SER A 275 32.31 -16.91 30.60
C SER A 275 31.25 -15.81 30.55
N LEU A 276 30.13 -16.01 31.25
CA LEU A 276 29.02 -15.04 31.23
C LEU A 276 29.38 -13.67 31.83
N ASP A 277 30.43 -13.60 32.64
CA ASP A 277 31.02 -12.36 33.15
C ASP A 277 31.93 -11.64 32.14
N GLY A 278 32.04 -12.15 30.91
CA GLY A 278 32.78 -11.49 29.84
C GLY A 278 34.28 -11.79 29.82
N ASN A 279 34.78 -12.65 30.72
CA ASN A 279 36.19 -12.99 30.79
C ASN A 279 36.54 -14.25 29.97
N ILE A 280 37.72 -14.25 29.36
CA ILE A 280 38.26 -15.45 28.66
C ILE A 280 38.79 -16.43 29.70
N GLN A 281 38.32 -17.68 29.63
CA GLN A 281 38.71 -18.74 30.55
C GLN A 281 39.58 -19.78 29.83
N ASN A 282 40.71 -20.13 30.43
CA ASN A 282 41.65 -21.14 29.90
C ASN A 282 41.18 -22.60 30.18
N LYS A 283 39.91 -22.80 30.52
CA LYS A 283 39.31 -24.08 30.93
C LYS A 283 38.01 -24.33 30.17
N THR A 284 37.62 -25.59 30.05
CA THR A 284 36.32 -25.96 29.45
C THR A 284 35.18 -25.44 30.32
N LEU A 285 34.37 -24.54 29.77
CA LEU A 285 33.19 -23.99 30.44
C LEU A 285 31.98 -24.91 30.27
N ALA A 286 31.10 -24.93 31.27
CA ALA A 286 29.86 -25.70 31.21
C ALA A 286 28.89 -25.07 30.20
N VAL A 287 28.31 -25.89 29.34
CA VAL A 287 27.25 -25.47 28.40
C VAL A 287 25.91 -25.89 28.99
N ILE A 288 25.06 -24.91 29.30
CA ILE A 288 23.73 -25.15 29.86
C ILE A 288 22.72 -25.21 28.73
N SER A 289 21.88 -26.26 28.72
CA SER A 289 20.76 -26.34 27.78
C SER A 289 19.64 -25.41 28.24
N PRO A 290 19.12 -24.53 27.37
CA PRO A 290 18.07 -23.59 27.75
C PRO A 290 16.77 -24.34 28.07
N SER A 291 16.12 -23.96 29.16
CA SER A 291 14.77 -24.42 29.48
C SER A 291 13.74 -23.53 28.75
N PRO A 292 12.73 -24.09 28.09
CA PRO A 292 11.73 -23.27 27.39
C PRO A 292 11.00 -22.36 28.40
N ALA A 293 11.03 -21.06 28.15
CA ALA A 293 10.34 -20.06 28.96
C ALA A 293 8.82 -20.15 28.71
N ILE A 294 8.14 -21.03 29.45
CA ILE A 294 6.68 -21.17 29.37
C ILE A 294 6.05 -20.07 30.23
N LEU A 295 5.29 -19.19 29.59
CA LEU A 295 4.52 -18.16 30.28
C LEU A 295 3.44 -18.79 31.18
N GLN A 296 3.49 -18.48 32.47
CA GLN A 296 2.57 -18.99 33.49
C GLN A 296 2.23 -17.87 34.48
N PHE A 297 1.05 -17.30 34.31
CA PHE A 297 0.56 -16.20 35.14
C PHE A 297 -0.20 -16.68 36.38
N SER A 298 -0.12 -15.90 37.46
CA SER A 298 -0.99 -16.07 38.63
C SER A 298 -2.31 -15.34 38.37
N LEU A 299 -3.40 -16.09 38.14
CA LEU A 299 -4.68 -15.57 37.63
C LEU A 299 -5.52 -14.88 38.73
N ASN A 300 -5.11 -13.68 39.16
CA ASN A 300 -5.90 -12.77 40.00
C ASN A 300 -5.84 -11.33 39.46
N SER A 301 -6.74 -10.48 39.93
CA SER A 301 -6.90 -9.09 39.46
C SER A 301 -5.71 -8.21 39.79
N GLU A 302 -5.20 -8.30 41.00
CA GLU A 302 -4.10 -7.49 41.52
C GLU A 302 -2.83 -7.75 40.72
N ASN A 303 -2.55 -9.03 40.42
CA ASN A 303 -1.45 -9.44 39.58
C ASN A 303 -1.61 -8.98 38.13
N PHE A 304 -2.83 -8.96 37.59
CA PHE A 304 -3.08 -8.45 36.24
C PHE A 304 -2.68 -6.98 36.12
N PHE A 305 -3.18 -6.13 37.03
CA PHE A 305 -2.88 -4.69 36.98
C PHE A 305 -1.42 -4.38 37.27
N ALA A 306 -0.79 -5.12 38.20
CA ALA A 306 0.62 -4.94 38.49
C ALA A 306 1.52 -5.29 37.29
N LEU A 307 1.24 -6.41 36.60
CA LEU A 307 1.98 -6.80 35.40
C LEU A 307 1.69 -5.86 34.21
N TYR A 308 0.46 -5.36 34.09
CA TYR A 308 0.12 -4.36 33.06
C TYR A 308 0.85 -3.04 33.30
N GLN A 309 0.93 -2.57 34.55
CA GLN A 309 1.70 -1.38 34.90
C GLN A 309 3.20 -1.55 34.64
N LEU A 310 3.73 -2.76 34.86
CA LEU A 310 5.16 -3.05 34.72
C LEU A 310 5.62 -3.22 33.26
N PHE A 311 4.80 -3.85 32.41
CA PHE A 311 5.20 -4.27 31.07
C PHE A 311 4.34 -3.71 29.92
N GLY A 312 3.23 -3.05 30.23
CA GLY A 312 2.36 -2.41 29.24
C GLY A 312 1.93 -3.35 28.10
N GLN A 313 2.26 -2.97 26.87
CA GLN A 313 1.86 -3.68 25.64
C GLN A 313 2.35 -5.14 25.60
N SER A 314 3.58 -5.40 26.04
CA SER A 314 4.19 -6.74 25.95
C SER A 314 3.49 -7.73 26.86
N PHE A 315 3.06 -7.27 28.05
CA PHE A 315 2.18 -8.07 28.90
C PHE A 315 0.80 -8.27 28.28
N LEU A 316 0.17 -7.24 27.72
CA LEU A 316 -1.15 -7.42 27.08
C LEU A 316 -1.10 -8.46 25.96
N ALA A 317 -0.07 -8.43 25.13
CA ALA A 317 0.14 -9.43 24.08
C ALA A 317 0.24 -10.85 24.66
N ALA A 318 1.09 -11.04 25.67
CA ALA A 318 1.25 -12.32 26.35
C ALA A 318 -0.03 -12.78 27.08
N ALA A 319 -0.76 -11.84 27.69
CA ALA A 319 -2.02 -12.11 28.38
C ALA A 319 -3.14 -12.49 27.40
N ILE A 320 -3.17 -11.96 26.18
CA ILE A 320 -4.13 -12.39 25.14
C ILE A 320 -3.84 -13.83 24.69
N ILE A 321 -2.56 -14.20 24.55
CA ILE A 321 -2.17 -15.54 24.07
C ILE A 321 -2.38 -16.61 25.16
N TYR A 322 -2.01 -16.32 26.41
CA TYR A 322 -1.96 -17.32 27.49
C TYR A 322 -2.99 -17.11 28.62
N GLY A 323 -3.61 -15.94 28.69
CA GLY A 323 -4.59 -15.61 29.72
C GLY A 323 -5.87 -16.43 29.61
N LYS A 324 -6.43 -16.80 30.77
CA LYS A 324 -7.65 -17.61 30.87
C LYS A 324 -8.52 -17.16 32.04
N GLY A 325 -9.81 -17.49 31.97
CA GLY A 325 -10.76 -17.25 33.05
C GLY A 325 -10.94 -15.76 33.35
N ILE A 326 -10.76 -15.36 34.60
CA ILE A 326 -10.98 -14.00 35.12
C ILE A 326 -10.21 -12.93 34.32
N TRP A 327 -9.05 -13.28 33.77
CA TRP A 327 -8.25 -12.35 32.97
C TRP A 327 -8.89 -11.97 31.64
N LEU A 328 -9.78 -12.79 31.07
CA LEU A 328 -10.49 -12.43 29.83
C LEU A 328 -11.42 -11.23 30.05
N ASP A 329 -12.11 -11.19 31.18
CA ASP A 329 -12.99 -10.07 31.53
C ASP A 329 -12.17 -8.80 31.81
N LEU A 330 -11.03 -8.93 32.50
CA LEU A 330 -10.11 -7.82 32.76
C LEU A 330 -9.44 -7.29 31.48
N LEU A 331 -9.02 -8.19 30.58
CA LEU A 331 -8.49 -7.84 29.26
C LEU A 331 -9.55 -7.10 28.45
N LYS A 332 -10.78 -7.62 28.43
CA LYS A 332 -11.90 -6.96 27.76
C LYS A 332 -12.14 -5.57 28.32
N GLN A 333 -12.14 -5.39 29.63
CA GLN A 333 -12.28 -4.06 30.23
C GLN A 333 -11.12 -3.13 29.82
N THR A 334 -9.88 -3.60 29.92
CA THR A 334 -8.66 -2.81 29.67
C THR A 334 -8.50 -2.41 28.21
N LEU A 335 -8.73 -3.33 27.27
CA LEU A 335 -8.58 -3.11 25.83
C LEU A 335 -9.62 -2.13 25.27
N ASN A 336 -10.76 -1.96 25.95
CA ASN A 336 -11.84 -1.06 25.54
C ASN A 336 -11.83 0.29 26.29
N GLN A 337 -10.81 0.58 27.10
CA GLN A 337 -10.65 1.89 27.72
C GLN A 337 -10.15 2.94 26.71
N PRO A 338 -10.66 4.19 26.74
CA PRO A 338 -10.30 5.22 25.75
C PRO A 338 -8.78 5.44 25.60
N GLU A 339 -8.05 5.47 26.71
CA GLU A 339 -6.60 5.69 26.73
C GLU A 339 -5.85 4.56 26.01
N THR A 340 -6.22 3.30 26.28
CA THR A 340 -5.66 2.12 25.61
C THR A 340 -5.95 2.13 24.11
N VAL A 341 -7.17 2.53 23.73
CA VAL A 341 -7.63 2.54 22.32
C VAL A 341 -6.82 3.50 21.47
N GLU A 342 -6.47 4.67 22.00
CA GLU A 342 -5.73 5.68 21.25
C GLU A 342 -4.21 5.44 21.25
N THR A 343 -3.66 4.90 22.34
CA THR A 343 -2.19 4.87 22.55
C THR A 343 -1.54 3.50 22.31
N LEU A 344 -2.19 2.41 22.71
CA LEU A 344 -1.57 1.08 22.78
C LEU A 344 -2.19 0.07 21.81
N LEU A 345 -3.49 0.15 21.60
CA LEU A 345 -4.25 -0.86 20.86
C LEU A 345 -3.81 -1.00 19.40
N PRO A 346 -3.50 0.08 18.63
CA PRO A 346 -3.01 -0.06 17.26
C PRO A 346 -1.69 -0.83 17.17
N GLY A 347 -0.74 -0.52 18.04
CA GLY A 347 0.56 -1.21 18.12
C GLY A 347 0.41 -2.66 18.54
N LEU A 348 -0.48 -2.94 19.51
CA LEU A 348 -0.78 -4.30 19.96
C LEU A 348 -1.38 -5.17 18.84
N ILE A 349 -2.32 -4.61 18.06
CA ILE A 349 -2.92 -5.33 16.92
C ILE A 349 -1.85 -5.68 15.87
N ASN A 350 -0.99 -4.73 15.50
CA ASN A 350 0.08 -4.97 14.53
C ASN A 350 1.06 -6.04 15.04
N PHE A 351 1.48 -5.94 16.31
CA PHE A 351 2.40 -6.90 16.92
C PHE A 351 1.83 -8.33 16.87
N LEU A 352 0.58 -8.52 17.30
CA LEU A 352 -0.07 -9.83 17.29
C LEU A 352 -0.32 -10.34 15.86
N ALA A 353 -0.55 -9.45 14.89
CA ALA A 353 -0.71 -9.85 13.50
C ALA A 353 0.58 -10.37 12.86
N ARG A 354 1.75 -9.90 13.33
CA ARG A 354 3.07 -10.35 12.86
C ARG A 354 3.53 -11.64 13.55
N GLU A 355 3.39 -11.69 14.88
CA GLU A 355 4.04 -12.71 15.71
C GLU A 355 3.13 -13.88 16.13
N SER A 356 1.80 -13.79 15.92
CA SER A 356 0.83 -14.74 16.50
C SER A 356 -0.03 -15.47 15.47
N SER A 357 -0.72 -16.53 15.93
CA SER A 357 -1.63 -17.34 15.10
C SER A 357 -2.95 -16.61 14.78
N GLU A 358 -3.63 -17.03 13.70
CA GLU A 358 -4.98 -16.55 13.36
C GLU A 358 -5.99 -16.70 14.51
N GLU A 359 -5.84 -17.72 15.36
CA GLU A 359 -6.67 -17.94 16.54
C GLU A 359 -6.48 -16.86 17.61
N THR A 360 -5.27 -16.32 17.73
CA THR A 360 -4.94 -15.22 18.64
C THR A 360 -5.62 -13.92 18.18
N LEU A 361 -5.57 -13.62 16.88
CA LEU A 361 -6.27 -12.47 16.30
C LEU A 361 -7.79 -12.58 16.45
N LYS A 362 -8.34 -13.79 16.31
CA LYS A 362 -9.75 -14.05 16.58
C LYS A 362 -10.09 -13.77 18.05
N THR A 363 -9.27 -14.25 18.99
CA THR A 363 -9.46 -14.00 20.42
C THR A 363 -9.42 -12.50 20.74
N LEU A 364 -8.45 -11.77 20.17
CA LEU A 364 -8.38 -10.30 20.29
C LEU A 364 -9.63 -9.61 19.74
N ALA A 365 -10.15 -10.06 18.59
CA ALA A 365 -11.36 -9.52 18.00
C ALA A 365 -12.62 -9.75 18.87
N GLU A 366 -12.68 -10.86 19.64
CA GLU A 366 -13.75 -11.14 20.60
C GLU A 366 -13.65 -10.27 21.87
N LEU A 367 -12.43 -9.91 22.28
CA LEU A 367 -12.17 -9.05 23.44
C LEU A 367 -12.44 -7.56 23.16
N ILE A 368 -12.25 -7.10 21.93
CA ILE A 368 -12.54 -5.71 21.54
C ILE A 368 -14.05 -5.55 21.27
N ASP A 369 -14.69 -4.56 21.86
CA ASP A 369 -16.10 -4.25 21.62
C ASP A 369 -16.30 -3.59 20.24
N ASP A 370 -17.48 -3.74 19.66
CA ASP A 370 -17.76 -3.18 18.32
C ASP A 370 -17.72 -1.65 18.30
N THR A 371 -18.07 -1.00 19.41
CA THR A 371 -17.94 0.46 19.57
C THR A 371 -16.49 0.91 19.48
N THR A 372 -15.58 0.17 20.11
CA THR A 372 -14.14 0.43 20.09
C THR A 372 -13.56 0.21 18.70
N ALA A 373 -13.95 -0.89 18.04
CA ALA A 373 -13.53 -1.17 16.68
C ALA A 373 -14.00 -0.08 15.69
N GLN A 374 -15.23 0.44 15.87
CA GLN A 374 -15.74 1.57 15.08
C GLN A 374 -15.01 2.88 15.40
N GLN A 375 -14.58 3.11 16.65
CA GLN A 375 -13.79 4.27 17.03
C GLN A 375 -12.42 4.25 16.35
N LEU A 376 -11.71 3.12 16.37
CA LEU A 376 -10.44 2.96 15.65
C LEU A 376 -10.59 3.25 14.15
N LEU A 377 -11.68 2.77 13.54
CA LEU A 377 -11.99 3.05 12.14
C LEU A 377 -12.34 4.54 11.89
N LYS A 378 -12.87 5.27 12.88
CA LYS A 378 -13.09 6.73 12.77
C LYS A 378 -11.79 7.51 12.93
N LEU A 379 -10.86 7.00 13.72
CA LEU A 379 -9.53 7.57 13.93
C LEU A 379 -8.54 7.23 12.80
N ASN A 380 -9.00 6.64 11.71
CA ASN A 380 -8.18 6.21 10.56
C ASN A 380 -7.04 5.24 10.93
N GLN A 381 -7.21 4.43 11.98
CA GLN A 381 -6.22 3.44 12.40
C GLN A 381 -6.31 2.19 11.50
N SER A 382 -5.32 1.98 10.62
CA SER A 382 -5.28 0.86 9.66
C SER A 382 -5.04 -0.50 10.29
N SER A 383 -4.50 -0.56 11.51
CA SER A 383 -4.29 -1.81 12.27
C SER A 383 -5.58 -2.64 12.39
N ILE A 384 -6.75 -1.98 12.42
CA ILE A 384 -8.05 -2.64 12.50
C ILE A 384 -8.34 -3.59 11.33
N PHE A 385 -7.64 -3.43 10.19
CA PHE A 385 -7.80 -4.29 9.02
C PHE A 385 -7.48 -5.75 9.32
N HIS A 386 -6.55 -6.02 10.26
CA HIS A 386 -6.23 -7.38 10.71
C HIS A 386 -7.42 -8.07 11.40
N LEU A 387 -8.36 -7.31 11.96
CA LEU A 387 -9.51 -7.83 12.72
C LEU A 387 -10.81 -7.85 11.91
N LEU A 388 -10.86 -7.25 10.71
CA LEU A 388 -12.08 -7.15 9.89
C LEU A 388 -12.73 -8.51 9.62
N GLN A 389 -11.93 -9.55 9.38
CA GLN A 389 -12.45 -10.89 9.06
C GLN A 389 -13.17 -11.58 10.24
N TYR A 390 -12.96 -11.09 11.46
CA TYR A 390 -13.56 -11.64 12.68
C TYR A 390 -14.70 -10.76 13.24
N LYS A 391 -14.92 -9.55 12.69
CA LYS A 391 -15.96 -8.61 13.12
C LYS A 391 -16.94 -8.26 11.99
N PRO A 392 -18.07 -9.00 11.84
CA PRO A 392 -19.01 -8.78 10.75
C PRO A 392 -19.69 -7.39 10.79
N LEU A 393 -20.04 -6.89 11.98
CA LEU A 393 -20.64 -5.55 12.11
C LEU A 393 -19.68 -4.43 11.69
N LEU A 394 -18.39 -4.58 11.96
CA LEU A 394 -17.37 -3.64 11.50
C LEU A 394 -17.22 -3.70 9.98
N LEU A 395 -17.26 -4.91 9.41
CA LEU A 395 -17.22 -5.12 7.97
C LEU A 395 -18.39 -4.43 7.26
N ASP A 396 -19.62 -4.53 7.79
CA ASP A 396 -20.79 -3.86 7.23
C ASP A 396 -20.63 -2.32 7.25
N VAL A 397 -20.12 -1.77 8.37
CA VAL A 397 -19.83 -0.33 8.48
C VAL A 397 -18.73 0.11 7.52
N PHE A 398 -17.69 -0.70 7.35
CA PHE A 398 -16.59 -0.42 6.44
C PHE A 398 -17.03 -0.48 4.97
N GLN A 399 -17.83 -1.49 4.59
CA GLN A 399 -18.41 -1.61 3.25
C GLN A 399 -19.39 -0.49 2.91
N GLY A 400 -20.08 0.08 3.91
CA GLY A 400 -20.95 1.24 3.74
C GLY A 400 -20.21 2.57 3.51
N LYS A 401 -18.90 2.65 3.80
CA LYS A 401 -18.06 3.83 3.52
C LYS A 401 -17.41 3.74 2.15
N ASN A 402 -17.05 4.90 1.58
CA ASN A 402 -16.25 4.94 0.36
C ASN A 402 -14.80 4.48 0.66
N ILE A 403 -14.52 3.19 0.42
CA ILE A 403 -13.22 2.56 0.65
C ILE A 403 -12.09 3.33 -0.05
N SER A 404 -12.35 3.91 -1.24
CA SER A 404 -11.33 4.67 -1.99
C SER A 404 -10.93 5.97 -1.29
N GLU A 405 -11.90 6.66 -0.70
CA GLU A 405 -11.68 7.90 0.05
C GLU A 405 -10.96 7.62 1.36
N TYR A 406 -11.33 6.53 2.03
CA TYR A 406 -10.66 6.07 3.25
C TYR A 406 -9.18 5.75 3.00
N ILE A 407 -8.86 4.98 1.96
CA ILE A 407 -7.47 4.67 1.60
C ILE A 407 -6.70 5.95 1.25
N SER A 408 -7.32 6.87 0.51
CA SER A 408 -6.68 8.13 0.14
C SER A 408 -6.34 9.00 1.35
N GLN A 409 -7.25 9.11 2.33
CA GLN A 409 -7.01 9.81 3.59
C GLN A 409 -5.92 9.14 4.42
N LEU A 410 -5.91 7.80 4.45
CA LEU A 410 -4.93 7.01 5.18
C LEU A 410 -3.51 7.17 4.64
N LEU A 411 -3.36 7.22 3.31
CA LEU A 411 -2.07 7.42 2.64
C LEU A 411 -1.52 8.85 2.78
N GLN A 412 -2.35 9.83 3.18
CA GLN A 412 -1.89 11.20 3.47
C GLN A 412 -1.36 11.37 4.90
N ILE A 413 -1.75 10.50 5.83
CA ILE A 413 -1.42 10.63 7.26
C ILE A 413 -0.14 9.84 7.60
N ASN A 414 0.11 8.69 6.93
CA ASN A 414 1.14 7.72 7.31
C ASN A 414 2.26 7.58 6.26
N HIS A 415 3.18 8.56 6.16
CA HIS A 415 4.22 8.54 5.13
C HIS A 415 5.43 7.64 5.40
N SER A 416 5.58 7.04 6.60
CA SER A 416 6.84 6.37 6.98
C SER A 416 6.70 5.15 7.89
N ASP A 417 5.58 4.42 7.82
CA ASP A 417 5.41 3.16 8.56
C ASP A 417 5.33 1.95 7.63
N GLN A 418 6.24 1.00 7.81
CA GLN A 418 6.26 -0.28 7.08
C GLN A 418 5.02 -1.16 7.35
N ASP A 419 4.36 -0.97 8.50
CA ASP A 419 3.14 -1.69 8.86
C ASP A 419 2.00 -1.46 7.86
N ILE A 420 2.02 -0.33 7.16
CA ILE A 420 0.98 0.04 6.20
C ILE A 420 0.79 -1.02 5.11
N ILE A 421 1.89 -1.65 4.67
CA ILE A 421 1.85 -2.67 3.63
C ILE A 421 1.15 -3.93 4.14
N TYR A 422 1.45 -4.37 5.36
CA TYR A 422 0.83 -5.54 5.97
C TYR A 422 -0.65 -5.30 6.31
N GLN A 423 -0.98 -4.10 6.78
CA GLN A 423 -2.36 -3.70 7.05
C GLN A 423 -3.18 -3.65 5.74
N LEU A 424 -2.64 -3.03 4.69
CA LEU A 424 -3.28 -3.02 3.37
C LEU A 424 -3.36 -4.43 2.79
N MET A 425 -2.39 -5.31 3.06
CA MET A 425 -2.44 -6.71 2.64
C MET A 425 -3.59 -7.47 3.32
N ALA A 426 -3.82 -7.25 4.62
CA ALA A 426 -4.96 -7.82 5.34
C ALA A 426 -6.29 -7.38 4.70
N LEU A 427 -6.42 -6.09 4.37
CA LEU A 427 -7.58 -5.56 3.66
C LEU A 427 -7.72 -6.16 2.26
N PHE A 428 -6.62 -6.24 1.51
CA PHE A 428 -6.58 -6.80 0.15
C PHE A 428 -7.03 -8.26 0.12
N LEU A 429 -6.51 -9.11 1.01
CA LEU A 429 -6.87 -10.52 1.07
C LEU A 429 -8.35 -10.73 1.38
N MET A 430 -8.91 -9.90 2.26
CA MET A 430 -10.34 -9.92 2.57
C MET A 430 -11.19 -9.50 1.36
N LEU A 431 -10.87 -8.38 0.70
CA LEU A 431 -11.60 -7.92 -0.49
C LEU A 431 -11.46 -8.88 -1.67
N LEU A 432 -10.29 -9.50 -1.82
CA LEU A 432 -10.02 -10.51 -2.84
C LEU A 432 -10.91 -11.74 -2.65
N LYS A 433 -11.08 -12.23 -1.40
CA LYS A 433 -12.01 -13.31 -1.07
C LYS A 433 -13.47 -12.95 -1.43
N GLN A 434 -13.86 -11.68 -1.23
CA GLN A 434 -15.21 -11.18 -1.54
C GLN A 434 -15.43 -10.77 -3.00
N LYS A 435 -14.37 -10.79 -3.84
CA LYS A 435 -14.39 -10.27 -5.21
C LYS A 435 -14.89 -8.81 -5.29
N HIS A 436 -14.54 -8.01 -4.29
CA HIS A 436 -15.02 -6.64 -4.18
C HIS A 436 -14.30 -5.71 -5.20
N PRO A 437 -14.97 -4.74 -5.85
CA PRO A 437 -14.36 -3.86 -6.86
C PRO A 437 -13.19 -3.02 -6.32
N ALA A 438 -13.21 -2.67 -5.03
CA ALA A 438 -12.12 -1.93 -4.38
C ALA A 438 -10.81 -2.74 -4.25
N THR A 439 -10.80 -4.05 -4.55
CA THR A 439 -9.58 -4.88 -4.56
C THR A 439 -8.49 -4.26 -5.45
N LYS A 440 -8.88 -3.70 -6.60
CA LYS A 440 -7.95 -3.00 -7.51
C LYS A 440 -7.29 -1.80 -6.84
N ILE A 441 -8.07 -0.99 -6.12
CA ILE A 441 -7.58 0.25 -5.48
C ILE A 441 -6.58 -0.07 -4.36
N VAL A 442 -6.90 -1.08 -3.54
CA VAL A 442 -5.98 -1.53 -2.47
C VAL A 442 -4.71 -2.13 -3.06
N PHE A 443 -4.83 -2.94 -4.12
CA PHE A 443 -3.68 -3.47 -4.84
C PHE A 443 -2.77 -2.34 -5.32
N GLU A 444 -3.33 -1.33 -5.99
CA GLU A 444 -2.59 -0.17 -6.46
C GLU A 444 -1.88 0.59 -5.33
N ALA A 445 -2.55 0.77 -4.18
CA ALA A 445 -1.97 1.40 -3.00
C ALA A 445 -0.80 0.59 -2.39
N ILE A 446 -0.91 -0.75 -2.36
CA ILE A 446 0.18 -1.61 -1.89
C ILE A 446 1.42 -1.43 -2.77
N ILE A 447 1.22 -1.45 -4.09
CA ILE A 447 2.32 -1.29 -5.05
C ILE A 447 3.00 0.08 -4.89
N ASP A 448 2.24 1.14 -4.67
CA ASP A 448 2.80 2.48 -4.43
C ASP A 448 3.68 2.55 -3.19
N ASN A 449 3.28 1.89 -2.11
CA ASN A 449 4.03 1.91 -0.86
C ASN A 449 5.23 0.96 -0.89
N LEU A 450 5.14 -0.18 -1.58
CA LEU A 450 6.23 -1.16 -1.68
C LEU A 450 7.52 -0.58 -2.27
N VAL A 451 7.43 0.41 -3.15
CA VAL A 451 8.60 1.08 -3.75
C VAL A 451 9.48 1.73 -2.67
N HIS A 452 8.89 2.18 -1.57
CA HIS A 452 9.61 2.84 -0.48
C HIS A 452 10.31 1.86 0.47
N TYR A 453 10.00 0.56 0.40
CA TYR A 453 10.53 -0.47 1.30
C TYR A 453 11.09 -1.68 0.51
N PRO A 454 12.26 -1.56 -0.13
CA PRO A 454 12.79 -2.58 -1.04
C PRO A 454 13.01 -3.96 -0.41
N TYR A 455 13.29 -4.03 0.89
CA TYR A 455 13.48 -5.29 1.62
C TYR A 455 12.20 -6.12 1.73
N LEU A 456 11.02 -5.49 1.75
CA LEU A 456 9.72 -6.20 1.77
C LEU A 456 9.42 -6.92 0.46
N ILE A 457 10.09 -6.53 -0.63
CA ILE A 457 9.97 -7.19 -1.93
C ILE A 457 10.68 -8.56 -1.90
N GLU A 458 11.53 -8.82 -0.91
CA GLU A 458 12.19 -10.12 -0.72
C GLU A 458 11.31 -11.13 0.04
N ASP A 459 10.17 -10.69 0.60
CA ASP A 459 9.19 -11.55 1.26
C ASP A 459 8.40 -12.39 0.23
N GLU A 460 8.75 -13.67 0.13
CA GLU A 460 8.11 -14.60 -0.79
C GLU A 460 6.61 -14.78 -0.53
N GLU A 461 6.17 -14.75 0.73
CA GLU A 461 4.76 -14.92 1.07
C GLU A 461 3.95 -13.71 0.63
N LEU A 462 4.47 -12.50 0.85
CA LEU A 462 3.85 -11.26 0.37
C LEU A 462 3.69 -11.29 -1.16
N LEU A 463 4.73 -11.68 -1.89
CA LEU A 463 4.68 -11.79 -3.35
C LEU A 463 3.71 -12.87 -3.84
N LYS A 464 3.64 -14.02 -3.17
CA LYS A 464 2.66 -15.08 -3.49
C LYS A 464 1.23 -14.56 -3.35
N HIS A 465 0.95 -13.74 -2.34
CA HIS A 465 -0.38 -13.16 -2.14
C HIS A 465 -0.77 -12.17 -3.25
N LEU A 466 0.15 -11.30 -3.67
CA LEU A 466 -0.09 -10.37 -4.78
C LEU A 466 -0.35 -11.10 -6.11
N LYS A 467 0.38 -12.18 -6.39
CA LYS A 467 0.22 -13.00 -7.60
C LYS A 467 -1.11 -13.76 -7.66
N LYS A 468 -1.82 -13.95 -6.53
CA LYS A 468 -3.15 -14.59 -6.53
C LYS A 468 -4.21 -13.74 -7.24
N TYR A 469 -3.96 -12.44 -7.46
CA TYR A 469 -4.89 -11.55 -8.13
C TYR A 469 -4.74 -11.63 -9.65
N LYS A 470 -5.84 -11.99 -10.33
CA LYS A 470 -5.84 -12.28 -11.77
C LYS A 470 -5.47 -11.10 -12.65
N ASP A 471 -5.80 -9.88 -12.22
CA ASP A 471 -5.55 -8.67 -12.99
C ASP A 471 -4.16 -8.07 -12.71
N SER A 472 -3.36 -8.71 -11.84
CA SER A 472 -2.05 -8.19 -11.41
C SER A 472 -1.12 -7.90 -12.58
N ASP A 473 -0.97 -8.83 -13.52
CA ASP A 473 -0.08 -8.67 -14.69
C ASP A 473 -0.48 -7.46 -15.54
N GLN A 474 -1.78 -7.31 -15.82
CA GLN A 474 -2.30 -6.20 -16.60
C GLN A 474 -2.10 -4.86 -15.88
N LEU A 475 -2.36 -4.81 -14.57
CA LEU A 475 -2.25 -3.58 -13.78
C LEU A 475 -0.79 -3.15 -13.62
N LEU A 476 0.11 -4.09 -13.37
CA LEU A 476 1.54 -3.81 -13.26
C LEU A 476 2.11 -3.35 -14.61
N ALA A 477 1.67 -3.93 -15.73
CA ALA A 477 2.05 -3.49 -17.08
C ALA A 477 1.54 -2.07 -17.38
N GLN A 478 0.25 -1.79 -17.13
CA GLN A 478 -0.33 -0.44 -17.26
C GLN A 478 0.41 0.60 -16.41
N ARG A 479 0.86 0.21 -15.21
CA ARG A 479 1.62 1.08 -14.33
C ARG A 479 3.02 1.35 -14.84
N GLY A 480 3.69 0.33 -15.37
CA GLY A 480 4.96 0.47 -16.08
C GLY A 480 4.86 1.45 -17.26
N GLU A 481 3.81 1.31 -18.08
CA GLU A 481 3.52 2.23 -19.19
C GLU A 481 3.28 3.66 -18.71
N LYS A 482 2.49 3.85 -17.64
CA LYS A 482 2.22 5.17 -17.07
C LYS A 482 3.49 5.86 -16.57
N ILE A 483 4.39 5.11 -15.93
CA ILE A 483 5.69 5.63 -15.47
C ILE A 483 6.56 6.03 -16.67
N GLN A 484 6.61 5.20 -17.72
CA GLN A 484 7.33 5.53 -18.96
C GLN A 484 6.77 6.78 -19.64
N GLN A 485 5.44 6.92 -19.69
CA GLN A 485 4.78 8.10 -20.23
C GLN A 485 5.09 9.36 -19.41
N GLN A 486 5.08 9.27 -18.08
CA GLN A 486 5.42 10.40 -17.20
C GLN A 486 6.86 10.88 -17.42
N LEU A 487 7.81 9.95 -17.52
CA LEU A 487 9.20 10.31 -17.86
C LEU A 487 9.27 10.95 -19.26
N HIS A 488 8.56 10.38 -20.24
CA HIS A 488 8.57 10.93 -21.60
C HIS A 488 8.01 12.35 -21.66
N HIS A 489 6.90 12.64 -20.97
CA HIS A 489 6.35 13.99 -20.84
C HIS A 489 7.33 14.92 -20.13
N CYS A 490 7.96 14.47 -19.05
CA CYS A 490 8.99 15.26 -18.37
C CYS A 490 10.13 15.62 -19.32
N ILE A 491 10.60 14.69 -20.17
CA ILE A 491 11.66 15.00 -21.15
C ILE A 491 11.17 16.06 -22.13
N ILE A 492 9.97 15.91 -22.70
CA ILE A 492 9.38 16.88 -23.64
C ILE A 492 9.26 18.27 -23.00
N ASP A 493 8.69 18.36 -21.80
CA ASP A 493 8.45 19.62 -21.12
C ASP A 493 9.77 20.35 -20.81
N GLN A 494 10.81 19.60 -20.43
CA GLN A 494 12.12 20.15 -20.10
C GLN A 494 12.98 20.48 -21.33
N THR A 495 12.73 19.87 -22.49
CA THR A 495 13.44 20.18 -23.74
C THR A 495 12.71 21.17 -24.66
N ALA A 496 11.46 21.52 -24.35
CA ALA A 496 10.67 22.50 -25.12
C ALA A 496 11.19 23.94 -25.01
N GLN A 497 11.98 24.26 -23.98
CA GLN A 497 12.57 25.59 -23.80
C GLN A 497 13.62 25.87 -24.88
N SER A 498 13.83 27.15 -25.22
CA SER A 498 14.78 27.55 -26.28
C SER A 498 16.24 27.24 -25.97
N THR A 499 16.59 27.07 -24.69
CA THR A 499 17.93 26.73 -24.21
C THR A 499 17.81 25.59 -23.22
N PHE A 500 18.59 24.52 -23.42
CA PHE A 500 18.63 23.38 -22.51
C PHE A 500 19.76 23.60 -21.50
N GLU A 501 19.42 23.81 -20.22
CA GLU A 501 20.37 24.13 -19.15
C GLU A 501 20.62 22.93 -18.22
N PRO A 502 21.70 22.94 -17.40
CA PRO A 502 21.97 21.86 -16.44
C PRO A 502 20.79 21.55 -15.50
N TYR A 503 20.03 22.58 -15.12
CA TYR A 503 18.83 22.42 -14.28
C TYR A 503 17.76 21.54 -14.96
N ASN A 504 17.56 21.66 -16.28
CA ASN A 504 16.60 20.84 -17.01
C ASN A 504 17.03 19.36 -16.99
N TYR A 505 18.32 19.09 -17.22
CA TYR A 505 18.86 17.73 -17.14
C TYR A 505 18.68 17.12 -15.74
N HIS A 506 18.97 17.86 -14.67
CA HIS A 506 18.81 17.35 -13.30
C HIS A 506 17.36 17.01 -12.94
N ILE A 507 16.36 17.76 -13.43
CA ILE A 507 14.94 17.41 -13.25
C ILE A 507 14.64 16.06 -13.93
N ILE A 508 15.08 15.90 -15.17
CA ILE A 508 14.85 14.66 -15.93
C ILE A 508 15.57 13.49 -15.24
N GLU A 509 16.81 13.67 -14.82
CA GLU A 509 17.63 12.65 -14.16
C GLU A 509 17.01 12.22 -12.83
N ALA A 510 16.54 13.16 -12.00
CA ALA A 510 15.82 12.86 -10.77
C ALA A 510 14.53 12.07 -11.04
N THR A 511 13.76 12.47 -12.05
CA THR A 511 12.53 11.79 -12.47
C THR A 511 12.82 10.38 -12.99
N TRP A 512 13.90 10.20 -13.78
CA TRP A 512 14.33 8.90 -14.28
C TRP A 512 14.82 7.97 -13.17
N LEU A 513 15.55 8.48 -12.17
CA LEU A 513 15.99 7.70 -11.01
C LEU A 513 14.80 7.17 -10.20
N ASP A 514 13.80 8.03 -9.92
CA ASP A 514 12.56 7.64 -9.26
C ASP A 514 11.77 6.61 -10.09
N ALA A 515 11.62 6.86 -11.39
CA ALA A 515 10.94 5.96 -12.32
C ALA A 515 11.64 4.59 -12.44
N THR A 516 12.97 4.56 -12.40
CA THR A 516 13.78 3.33 -12.43
C THR A 516 13.55 2.51 -11.17
N ARG A 517 13.59 3.14 -9.98
CA ARG A 517 13.29 2.47 -8.70
C ARG A 517 11.89 1.84 -8.70
N LYS A 518 10.89 2.58 -9.21
CA LYS A 518 9.51 2.09 -9.34
C LYS A 518 9.42 0.89 -10.28
N ILE A 519 10.04 0.97 -11.46
CA ILE A 519 10.03 -0.12 -12.45
C ILE A 519 10.78 -1.35 -11.94
N ASP A 520 11.90 -1.18 -11.24
CA ASP A 520 12.64 -2.29 -10.64
C ASP A 520 11.81 -3.01 -9.58
N ALA A 521 11.06 -2.27 -8.75
CA ALA A 521 10.11 -2.86 -7.82
C ALA A 521 9.01 -3.66 -8.54
N LEU A 522 8.42 -3.11 -9.61
CA LEU A 522 7.41 -3.82 -10.42
C LEU A 522 7.96 -5.12 -11.05
N ASN A 523 9.18 -5.05 -11.60
CA ASN A 523 9.85 -6.21 -12.22
C ASN A 523 10.20 -7.30 -11.19
N ARG A 524 10.51 -6.94 -9.94
CA ARG A 524 10.71 -7.92 -8.87
C ARG A 524 9.41 -8.63 -8.48
N ILE A 525 8.29 -7.90 -8.47
CA ILE A 525 6.97 -8.48 -8.19
C ILE A 525 6.54 -9.43 -9.32
N ASN A 526 6.69 -8.99 -10.57
CA ASN A 526 6.50 -9.83 -11.74
C ASN A 526 7.62 -9.66 -12.79
N PRO A 527 8.56 -10.62 -12.86
CA PRO A 527 9.67 -10.61 -13.81
C PRO A 527 9.26 -10.70 -15.29
N GLN A 528 8.02 -11.09 -15.59
CA GLN A 528 7.54 -11.27 -16.97
C GLN A 528 7.24 -9.94 -17.68
N ILE A 529 7.07 -8.84 -16.94
CA ILE A 529 6.68 -7.52 -17.47
C ILE A 529 7.80 -6.90 -18.33
N LYS A 530 9.07 -7.25 -18.08
CA LYS A 530 10.26 -6.86 -18.89
C LYS A 530 10.31 -5.37 -19.25
N VAL A 531 9.79 -4.48 -18.40
CA VAL A 531 9.84 -3.04 -18.62
C VAL A 531 11.21 -2.53 -18.15
N SER A 532 11.90 -1.75 -18.98
CA SER A 532 13.19 -1.13 -18.63
C SER A 532 13.29 0.26 -19.24
N LEU A 533 13.82 1.22 -18.47
CA LEU A 533 14.09 2.58 -18.93
C LEU A 533 15.48 2.73 -19.58
N GLY A 534 16.28 1.66 -19.59
CA GLY A 534 17.66 1.71 -20.07
C GLY A 534 18.63 2.27 -19.04
N ASP A 535 19.88 2.47 -19.47
CA ASP A 535 20.96 3.07 -18.67
C ASP A 535 21.00 4.59 -18.87
N LYS A 536 21.83 5.29 -18.08
CA LYS A 536 21.94 6.75 -18.15
C LYS A 536 22.30 7.29 -19.54
N TYR A 537 23.06 6.53 -20.32
CA TYR A 537 23.50 6.98 -21.65
C TYR A 537 22.38 6.87 -22.69
N LYS A 538 21.51 5.85 -22.55
CA LYS A 538 20.27 5.77 -23.33
C LYS A 538 19.31 6.89 -22.98
N LEU A 539 19.21 7.27 -21.70
CA LEU A 539 18.45 8.44 -21.28
C LEU A 539 19.00 9.70 -21.95
N GLN A 540 20.31 9.96 -21.83
CA GLN A 540 20.95 11.15 -22.41
C GLN A 540 20.76 11.24 -23.93
N ALA A 541 20.92 10.12 -24.66
CA ALA A 541 20.65 10.08 -26.09
C ALA A 541 19.18 10.34 -26.43
N ARG A 542 18.24 9.84 -25.61
CA ARG A 542 16.81 10.10 -25.79
C ARG A 542 16.45 11.56 -25.52
N ILE A 543 17.08 12.20 -24.53
CA ILE A 543 16.92 13.63 -24.28
C ILE A 543 17.45 14.43 -25.49
N ALA A 544 18.64 14.09 -25.98
CA ALA A 544 19.23 14.73 -27.15
C ALA A 544 18.35 14.59 -28.40
N GLU A 545 17.81 13.39 -28.66
CA GLU A 545 16.89 13.12 -29.76
C GLU A 545 15.62 13.98 -29.66
N ILE A 546 15.00 14.07 -28.48
CA ILE A 546 13.78 14.88 -28.29
C ILE A 546 14.10 16.37 -28.38
N ALA A 547 15.23 16.83 -27.82
CA ALA A 547 15.68 18.21 -27.94
C ALA A 547 15.96 18.59 -29.41
N PHE A 548 16.61 17.70 -30.17
CA PHE A 548 16.82 17.87 -31.59
C PHE A 548 15.50 17.98 -32.36
N HIS A 549 14.51 17.13 -32.07
CA HIS A 549 13.19 17.25 -32.69
C HIS A 549 12.45 18.55 -32.32
N ALA A 550 12.70 19.11 -31.15
CA ALA A 550 12.09 20.37 -30.70
C ALA A 550 12.75 21.60 -31.35
N HIS A 551 14.08 21.61 -31.50
CA HIS A 551 14.84 22.78 -31.96
C HIS A 551 15.26 22.72 -33.44
N GLY A 552 15.26 21.52 -34.04
CA GLY A 552 15.67 21.26 -35.41
C GLY A 552 17.09 21.75 -35.67
N SER A 553 17.24 22.64 -36.65
CA SER A 553 18.53 23.22 -37.04
C SER A 553 19.19 24.11 -35.97
N HIS A 554 18.46 24.50 -34.92
CA HIS A 554 18.98 25.30 -33.81
C HIS A 554 19.50 24.45 -32.64
N PHE A 555 19.50 23.12 -32.78
CA PHE A 555 20.05 22.23 -31.76
C PHE A 555 21.56 22.45 -31.62
N ASP A 556 21.97 23.00 -30.48
CA ASP A 556 23.37 23.21 -30.12
C ASP A 556 23.90 22.00 -29.34
N LEU A 557 24.68 21.16 -30.03
CA LEU A 557 25.29 19.97 -29.45
C LEU A 557 26.26 20.32 -28.31
N ASP A 558 27.01 21.41 -28.42
CA ASP A 558 28.02 21.79 -27.43
C ASP A 558 27.35 22.25 -26.14
N HIS A 559 26.37 23.15 -26.25
CA HIS A 559 25.59 23.59 -25.10
C HIS A 559 24.83 22.44 -24.43
N PHE A 560 24.32 21.48 -25.21
CA PHE A 560 23.68 20.28 -24.68
C PHE A 560 24.66 19.42 -23.87
N ILE A 561 25.86 19.16 -24.41
CA ILE A 561 26.86 18.32 -23.75
C ILE A 561 27.40 18.99 -22.48
N ASP A 562 27.62 20.30 -22.50
CA ASP A 562 28.03 21.08 -21.33
C ASP A 562 26.98 21.00 -20.21
N SER A 563 25.70 20.99 -20.57
CA SER A 563 24.59 20.86 -19.63
C SER A 563 24.51 19.51 -18.92
N LEU A 564 25.15 18.47 -19.46
CA LEU A 564 25.23 17.15 -18.81
C LEU A 564 26.28 17.09 -17.69
N GLY A 565 27.18 18.08 -17.59
CA GLY A 565 28.21 18.13 -16.54
C GLY A 565 29.15 16.92 -16.54
N LEU A 566 29.55 16.45 -17.73
CA LEU A 566 30.38 15.24 -17.87
C LEU A 566 31.80 15.44 -17.29
N PRO A 567 32.41 14.40 -16.71
CA PRO A 567 33.76 14.50 -16.16
C PRO A 567 34.81 14.80 -17.25
N PRO A 568 35.94 15.44 -16.90
CA PRO A 568 36.98 15.78 -17.85
C PRO A 568 37.56 14.53 -18.51
N VAL A 569 37.80 14.63 -19.83
CA VAL A 569 38.35 13.53 -20.63
C VAL A 569 39.83 13.35 -20.27
N ALA A 570 40.17 12.24 -19.60
CA ALA A 570 41.56 11.82 -19.46
C ALA A 570 42.00 11.11 -20.74
N SER A 571 43.22 11.37 -21.21
CA SER A 571 43.82 10.67 -22.34
C SER A 571 44.15 9.22 -21.92
N SER A 572 43.16 8.34 -21.98
CA SER A 572 43.26 6.91 -21.67
C SER A 572 42.75 6.04 -22.81
N GLU A 573 43.21 4.79 -22.89
CA GLU A 573 42.65 3.81 -23.84
C GLU A 573 41.17 3.48 -23.56
N GLU A 574 40.72 3.67 -22.31
CA GLU A 574 39.36 3.45 -21.85
C GLU A 574 38.35 4.44 -22.47
N VAL A 575 37.11 3.98 -22.65
CA VAL A 575 36.01 4.79 -23.20
C VAL A 575 35.55 5.78 -22.14
N SER A 576 35.76 7.07 -22.38
CA SER A 576 35.30 8.13 -21.47
C SER A 576 33.77 8.27 -21.48
N ALA A 577 33.20 8.87 -20.43
CA ALA A 577 31.76 9.17 -20.38
C ALA A 577 31.36 10.13 -21.52
N TYR A 578 32.23 11.07 -21.86
CA TYR A 578 32.07 12.00 -22.98
C TYR A 578 32.03 11.27 -24.34
N GLU A 579 33.01 10.39 -24.61
CA GLU A 579 33.02 9.52 -25.80
C GLU A 579 31.75 8.66 -25.87
N ARG A 580 31.34 8.08 -24.75
CA ARG A 580 30.16 7.20 -24.65
C ARG A 580 28.86 7.92 -25.00
N VAL A 581 28.68 9.16 -24.54
CA VAL A 581 27.49 9.97 -24.81
C VAL A 581 27.42 10.33 -26.29
N LEU A 582 28.51 10.83 -26.87
CA LEU A 582 28.59 11.17 -28.29
C LEU A 582 28.21 9.97 -29.17
N ILE A 583 28.67 8.77 -28.82
CA ILE A 583 28.36 7.53 -29.54
C ILE A 583 26.87 7.15 -29.46
N GLU A 584 26.21 7.38 -28.33
CA GLU A 584 24.76 7.10 -28.22
C GLU A 584 23.94 8.17 -28.96
N ILE A 585 24.38 9.44 -28.96
CA ILE A 585 23.71 10.53 -29.69
C ILE A 585 23.84 10.33 -31.20
N ILE A 586 25.05 10.08 -31.73
CA ILE A 586 25.24 9.87 -33.18
C ILE A 586 24.50 8.63 -33.68
N ALA A 587 24.26 7.64 -32.82
CA ALA A 587 23.45 6.48 -33.18
C ALA A 587 21.95 6.81 -33.21
N ALA A 588 21.48 7.69 -32.31
CA ALA A 588 20.07 8.03 -32.16
C ALA A 588 19.59 9.13 -33.14
N ILE A 589 20.43 10.10 -33.49
CA ILE A 589 20.06 11.24 -34.35
C ILE A 589 20.56 11.03 -35.77
N ASP A 590 19.65 10.92 -36.74
CA ASP A 590 19.97 10.87 -38.18
C ASP A 590 19.94 12.27 -38.80
N ASP A 591 21.00 13.03 -38.55
CA ASP A 591 21.22 14.34 -39.18
C ASP A 591 22.67 14.45 -39.68
N VAL A 592 22.87 15.11 -40.82
CA VAL A 592 24.20 15.22 -41.45
C VAL A 592 25.12 16.14 -40.64
N PHE A 593 24.61 17.29 -40.19
CA PHE A 593 25.40 18.30 -39.48
C PHE A 593 25.79 17.81 -38.07
N VAL A 594 24.84 17.27 -37.31
CA VAL A 594 25.11 16.69 -35.99
C VAL A 594 26.11 15.53 -36.10
N ARG A 595 25.99 14.68 -37.14
CA ARG A 595 26.91 13.57 -37.37
C ARG A 595 28.33 14.04 -37.64
N GLU A 596 28.52 15.01 -38.54
CA GLU A 596 29.84 15.56 -38.85
C GLU A 596 30.49 16.20 -37.62
N GLN A 597 29.71 16.96 -36.83
CA GLN A 597 30.21 17.52 -35.57
C GLN A 597 30.67 16.46 -34.58
N ILE A 598 29.86 15.41 -34.38
CA ILE A 598 30.21 14.33 -33.45
C ILE A 598 31.45 13.57 -33.94
N ILE A 599 31.53 13.23 -35.23
CA ILE A 599 32.71 12.56 -35.81
C ILE A 599 33.96 13.42 -35.57
N ASN A 600 33.88 14.72 -35.85
CA ASN A 600 35.00 15.64 -35.60
C ASN A 600 35.42 15.65 -34.12
N LYS A 601 34.47 15.68 -33.18
CA LYS A 601 34.75 15.63 -31.73
C LYS A 601 35.32 14.29 -31.26
N LEU A 602 34.96 13.18 -31.91
CA LEU A 602 35.52 11.86 -31.65
C LEU A 602 36.97 11.75 -32.13
N GLU A 603 37.27 12.30 -33.30
CA GLU A 603 38.56 12.14 -33.98
C GLU A 603 39.61 13.20 -33.58
N THR A 604 39.19 14.28 -32.92
CA THR A 604 40.08 15.37 -32.44
C THR A 604 40.28 15.35 -30.92
N SER A 605 41.23 16.17 -30.43
CA SER A 605 41.49 16.34 -29.00
C SER A 605 40.24 16.87 -28.27
N PRO A 606 39.85 16.31 -27.11
CA PRO A 606 40.64 15.45 -26.21
C PRO A 606 40.46 13.93 -26.39
N ILE A 607 39.68 13.45 -27.37
CA ILE A 607 39.35 12.01 -27.52
C ILE A 607 40.31 11.28 -28.48
N GLU A 608 40.58 11.86 -29.65
CA GLU A 608 41.51 11.36 -30.68
C GLU A 608 41.27 9.89 -31.09
N ARG A 609 40.00 9.47 -31.14
CA ARG A 609 39.59 8.09 -31.44
C ARG A 609 39.22 7.94 -32.91
N LEU A 610 40.09 7.31 -33.72
CA LEU A 610 39.83 7.03 -35.14
C LEU A 610 39.11 5.70 -35.40
N ASN A 611 39.25 4.73 -34.51
CA ASN A 611 38.62 3.40 -34.63
C ASN A 611 37.27 3.30 -33.91
N TRP A 612 36.60 4.44 -33.69
CA TRP A 612 35.36 4.49 -32.92
C TRP A 612 34.27 3.58 -33.49
N HIS A 613 34.19 3.41 -34.82
CA HIS A 613 33.19 2.58 -35.49
C HIS A 613 33.41 1.06 -35.33
N GLN A 614 34.63 0.63 -34.99
CA GLN A 614 35.02 -0.78 -34.81
C GLN A 614 34.86 -1.26 -33.35
N LYS A 615 34.79 -0.31 -32.40
CA LYS A 615 34.63 -0.61 -30.98
C LYS A 615 33.20 -0.96 -30.61
N GLU A 616 33.07 -1.73 -29.54
CA GLU A 616 31.79 -1.96 -28.88
C GLU A 616 31.58 -0.95 -27.74
N TYR A 617 30.38 -0.40 -27.66
CA TYR A 617 29.99 0.48 -26.57
C TYR A 617 28.75 -0.07 -25.87
N GLY A 618 28.90 -0.45 -24.61
CA GLY A 618 27.86 -1.17 -23.87
C GLY A 618 27.55 -2.54 -24.50
N GLY A 619 28.58 -3.26 -24.97
CA GLY A 619 28.49 -4.62 -25.54
C GLY A 619 27.81 -4.71 -26.90
N LYS A 620 27.70 -3.59 -27.64
CA LYS A 620 27.16 -3.55 -29.00
C LYS A 620 27.97 -2.59 -29.87
N SER A 621 28.17 -2.94 -31.14
CA SER A 621 28.75 -2.02 -32.11
C SER A 621 27.84 -0.84 -32.40
N ILE A 622 28.43 0.30 -32.79
CA ILE A 622 27.67 1.50 -33.17
C ILE A 622 26.75 1.23 -34.37
N PHE A 623 27.16 0.34 -35.28
CA PHE A 623 26.36 -0.04 -36.44
C PHE A 623 25.05 -0.74 -36.06
N ILE A 624 25.09 -1.65 -35.07
CA ILE A 624 23.86 -2.29 -34.55
C ILE A 624 22.99 -1.26 -33.81
N LYS A 625 23.59 -0.28 -33.14
CA LYS A 625 22.85 0.82 -32.50
C LYS A 625 22.17 1.71 -33.54
N ALA A 626 22.84 2.05 -34.64
CA ALA A 626 22.27 2.79 -35.75
C ALA A 626 21.05 2.06 -36.34
N ALA A 627 21.15 0.74 -36.54
CA ALA A 627 20.03 -0.10 -36.99
C ALA A 627 18.87 -0.14 -35.98
N LYS A 628 19.16 -0.10 -34.67
CA LYS A 628 18.15 -0.04 -33.62
C LYS A 628 17.31 1.24 -33.68
N TYR A 629 17.95 2.38 -33.96
CA TYR A 629 17.30 3.70 -34.02
C TYR A 629 16.83 4.09 -35.43
N GLY A 630 17.18 3.32 -36.46
CA GLY A 630 16.79 3.60 -37.83
C GLY A 630 17.64 4.67 -38.53
N ASN A 631 18.86 4.91 -38.07
CA ASN A 631 19.75 5.96 -38.59
C ASN A 631 20.36 5.55 -39.96
N LEU A 632 19.66 5.89 -41.04
CA LEU A 632 20.02 5.55 -42.41
C LEU A 632 21.33 6.21 -42.83
N GLY A 633 21.53 7.46 -42.45
CA GLY A 633 22.74 8.18 -42.81
C GLY A 633 24.00 7.53 -42.24
N LEU A 634 23.99 7.13 -40.96
CA LEU A 634 25.12 6.43 -40.34
C LEU A 634 25.29 5.00 -40.88
N ILE A 635 24.18 4.31 -41.16
CA ILE A 635 24.21 2.97 -41.80
C ILE A 635 24.84 3.06 -43.20
N SER A 636 24.48 4.07 -43.99
CA SER A 636 25.02 4.25 -45.34
C SER A 636 26.52 4.58 -45.34
N LEU A 637 26.97 5.40 -44.38
CA LEU A 637 28.37 5.78 -44.21
C LEU A 637 29.24 4.57 -43.86
N LEU A 638 28.77 3.72 -42.93
CA LEU A 638 29.54 2.59 -42.41
C LEU A 638 29.31 1.29 -43.19
N GLY A 639 28.22 1.17 -43.94
CA GLY A 639 27.71 -0.10 -44.49
C GLY A 639 28.72 -0.91 -45.31
N ASN A 640 29.64 -0.25 -46.01
CA ASN A 640 30.67 -0.92 -46.81
C ASN A 640 31.87 -1.45 -46.00
N THR A 641 32.02 -0.99 -44.75
CA THR A 641 33.17 -1.29 -43.86
C THR A 641 32.90 -2.40 -42.84
N ILE A 642 31.64 -2.83 -42.70
CA ILE A 642 31.20 -3.76 -41.65
C ILE A 642 31.20 -5.20 -42.15
N ASP A 643 31.51 -6.14 -41.26
CA ASP A 643 31.51 -7.57 -41.54
C ASP A 643 30.08 -8.15 -41.66
N THR A 644 29.97 -9.29 -42.35
CA THR A 644 28.68 -9.95 -42.62
C THR A 644 27.90 -10.31 -41.36
N THR A 645 28.59 -10.71 -40.27
CA THR A 645 27.93 -11.16 -39.04
C THR A 645 27.29 -10.00 -38.26
N THR A 646 27.97 -8.84 -38.25
CA THR A 646 27.44 -7.62 -37.65
C THR A 646 26.26 -7.06 -38.47
N LEU A 647 26.31 -7.20 -39.79
CA LEU A 647 25.22 -6.79 -40.70
C LEU A 647 23.96 -7.66 -40.52
N GLU A 648 24.10 -8.99 -40.36
CA GLU A 648 22.97 -9.90 -40.03
C GLU A 648 22.31 -9.55 -38.67
N LYS A 649 23.13 -9.25 -37.67
CA LYS A 649 22.65 -8.77 -36.36
C LYS A 649 21.95 -7.42 -36.47
N ALA A 650 22.41 -6.53 -37.34
CA ALA A 650 21.81 -5.22 -37.58
C ALA A 650 20.42 -5.35 -38.25
N ILE A 651 20.27 -6.19 -39.28
CA ILE A 651 18.98 -6.49 -39.93
C ILE A 651 17.98 -7.01 -38.88
N SER A 652 18.40 -7.99 -38.08
CA SER A 652 17.58 -8.55 -37.00
C SER A 652 17.22 -7.51 -35.94
N CYS A 653 18.10 -6.54 -35.68
CA CYS A 653 17.88 -5.49 -34.71
C CYS A 653 16.87 -4.45 -35.22
N ALA A 654 16.99 -4.03 -36.48
CA ALA A 654 16.08 -3.09 -37.14
C ALA A 654 14.65 -3.63 -37.18
N ALA A 655 14.47 -4.88 -37.61
CA ALA A 655 13.14 -5.52 -37.64
C ALA A 655 12.48 -5.61 -36.25
N LYS A 656 13.26 -5.95 -35.22
CA LYS A 656 12.76 -6.04 -33.82
C LYS A 656 12.34 -4.70 -33.23
N HIS A 657 12.95 -3.60 -33.67
CA HIS A 657 12.64 -2.24 -33.20
C HIS A 657 11.77 -1.46 -34.19
N SER A 658 11.14 -2.16 -35.14
CA SER A 658 10.21 -1.58 -36.12
C SER A 658 10.82 -0.51 -37.04
N GLN A 659 12.14 -0.57 -37.27
CA GLN A 659 12.87 0.36 -38.13
C GLN A 659 12.93 -0.18 -39.57
N TRP A 660 11.80 -0.15 -40.27
CA TRP A 660 11.61 -0.87 -41.54
C TRP A 660 12.32 -0.23 -42.74
N GLU A 661 12.46 1.10 -42.77
CA GLU A 661 13.26 1.78 -43.80
C GLU A 661 14.75 1.42 -43.70
N ALA A 662 15.28 1.41 -42.46
CA ALA A 662 16.63 0.95 -42.19
C ALA A 662 16.80 -0.53 -42.51
N PHE A 663 15.79 -1.36 -42.18
CA PHE A 663 15.77 -2.77 -42.55
C PHE A 663 15.85 -2.97 -44.07
N ASP A 664 15.01 -2.27 -44.85
CA ASP A 664 14.97 -2.38 -46.32
C ASP A 664 16.29 -1.93 -46.95
N HIS A 665 16.88 -0.83 -46.44
CA HIS A 665 18.21 -0.39 -46.86
C HIS A 665 19.29 -1.42 -46.53
N LEU A 666 19.30 -1.97 -45.30
CA LEU A 666 20.26 -3.00 -44.88
C LEU A 666 20.15 -4.27 -45.72
N CYS A 667 18.94 -4.70 -46.08
CA CYS A 667 18.72 -5.82 -47.00
C CYS A 667 19.25 -5.55 -48.42
N SER A 668 19.32 -4.27 -48.82
CA SER A 668 19.83 -3.84 -50.12
C SER A 668 21.36 -3.70 -50.18
N ILE A 669 22.04 -3.63 -49.02
CA ILE A 669 23.52 -3.61 -48.95
C ILE A 669 24.04 -5.01 -49.31
N ASN A 670 24.41 -5.16 -50.58
CA ASN A 670 24.72 -6.43 -51.22
C ASN A 670 25.91 -7.16 -50.55
N LYS A 671 25.62 -8.17 -49.70
CA LYS A 671 26.55 -9.22 -49.19
C LYS A 671 25.88 -10.35 -48.38
N ILE A 672 24.58 -10.32 -48.08
CA ILE A 672 23.92 -11.33 -47.21
C ILE A 672 22.95 -12.22 -47.99
N LYS A 673 23.12 -13.55 -47.83
CA LYS A 673 22.10 -14.56 -48.16
C LYS A 673 21.34 -14.91 -46.87
N LEU A 674 20.25 -14.21 -46.58
CA LEU A 674 19.35 -14.61 -45.50
C LEU A 674 18.81 -16.01 -45.81
N ASN A 675 18.71 -16.87 -44.79
CA ASN A 675 18.17 -18.20 -44.99
C ASN A 675 16.63 -18.14 -45.11
N HIS A 676 16.04 -19.20 -45.67
CA HIS A 676 14.58 -19.26 -45.89
C HIS A 676 13.77 -19.09 -44.60
N LYS A 677 14.30 -19.51 -43.44
CA LYS A 677 13.60 -19.38 -42.15
C LYS A 677 13.61 -17.93 -41.66
N GLU A 678 14.74 -17.24 -41.76
CA GLU A 678 14.87 -15.82 -41.40
C GLU A 678 13.97 -14.94 -42.24
N ILE A 679 13.92 -15.16 -43.56
CA ILE A 679 13.02 -14.43 -44.46
C ILE A 679 11.56 -14.65 -44.05
N GLN A 680 11.19 -15.90 -43.76
CA GLN A 680 9.85 -16.22 -43.28
C GLN A 680 9.52 -15.52 -41.96
N ASP A 681 10.44 -15.54 -40.98
CA ASP A 681 10.25 -14.92 -39.68
C ASP A 681 10.11 -13.39 -39.82
N PHE A 682 10.88 -12.75 -40.71
CA PHE A 682 10.75 -11.32 -41.00
C PHE A 682 9.45 -10.98 -41.74
N VAL A 683 9.01 -11.80 -42.70
CA VAL A 683 7.72 -11.59 -43.38
C VAL A 683 6.56 -11.69 -42.39
N ILE A 684 6.61 -12.65 -41.45
CA ILE A 684 5.60 -12.77 -40.39
C ILE A 684 5.64 -11.53 -39.48
N LEU A 685 6.83 -11.09 -39.07
CA LEU A 685 6.98 -9.92 -38.20
C LEU A 685 6.52 -8.62 -38.89
N ALA A 686 6.89 -8.41 -40.15
CA ALA A 686 6.47 -7.28 -40.96
C ALA A 686 4.96 -7.26 -41.15
N ALA A 687 4.35 -8.43 -41.38
CA ALA A 687 2.90 -8.57 -41.53
C ALA A 687 2.14 -8.23 -40.24
N LYS A 688 2.67 -8.62 -39.07
CA LYS A 688 2.12 -8.22 -37.77
C LYS A 688 2.20 -6.71 -37.52
N GLN A 689 3.17 -6.02 -38.12
CA GLN A 689 3.41 -4.59 -37.93
C GLN A 689 2.89 -3.71 -39.08
N GLY A 690 2.11 -4.29 -40.02
CA GLY A 690 1.51 -3.53 -41.14
C GLY A 690 2.45 -3.16 -42.28
N GLN A 691 3.65 -3.74 -42.38
CA GLN A 691 4.75 -3.23 -43.23
C GLN A 691 4.82 -3.89 -44.60
N ILE A 692 3.92 -3.48 -45.49
CA ILE A 692 3.77 -4.09 -46.82
C ILE A 692 4.97 -3.84 -47.73
N ASN A 693 5.52 -2.63 -47.71
CA ASN A 693 6.65 -2.29 -48.57
C ASN A 693 7.83 -3.22 -48.28
N SER A 694 8.14 -3.46 -47.00
CA SER A 694 9.21 -4.37 -46.59
C SER A 694 8.89 -5.83 -46.89
N ILE A 695 7.63 -6.26 -46.78
CA ILE A 695 7.20 -7.60 -47.25
C ILE A 695 7.48 -7.75 -48.75
N GLN A 696 7.10 -6.75 -49.56
CA GLN A 696 7.32 -6.76 -51.00
C GLN A 696 8.81 -6.76 -51.35
N VAL A 697 9.61 -5.95 -50.64
CA VAL A 697 11.08 -5.91 -50.77
C VAL A 697 11.67 -7.28 -50.48
N LEU A 698 11.29 -7.93 -49.36
CA LEU A 698 11.76 -9.28 -49.01
C LEU A 698 11.35 -10.34 -50.05
N MET A 699 10.10 -10.31 -50.50
CA MET A 699 9.60 -11.26 -51.50
C MET A 699 10.30 -11.08 -52.86
N ASN A 700 10.56 -9.83 -53.27
CA ASN A 700 11.18 -9.51 -54.56
C ASN A 700 12.71 -9.75 -54.54
N LEU A 701 13.42 -9.25 -53.53
CA LEU A 701 14.87 -9.38 -53.43
C LEU A 701 15.33 -10.84 -53.30
N TYR A 702 14.57 -11.65 -52.56
CA TYR A 702 14.93 -13.05 -52.30
C TYR A 702 14.09 -14.07 -53.08
N SER A 703 13.19 -13.62 -53.95
CA SER A 703 12.25 -14.49 -54.69
C SER A 703 11.46 -15.46 -53.77
N TYR A 704 11.14 -15.01 -52.55
CA TYR A 704 10.50 -15.83 -51.53
C TYR A 704 9.00 -15.98 -51.79
N GLN A 705 8.50 -17.22 -51.70
CA GLN A 705 7.09 -17.56 -51.87
C GLN A 705 6.55 -18.24 -50.60
N PRO A 706 5.67 -17.57 -49.83
CA PRO A 706 5.14 -18.12 -48.60
C PRO A 706 4.19 -19.29 -48.86
N SER A 707 4.28 -20.33 -48.03
CA SER A 707 3.38 -21.49 -48.12
C SER A 707 1.94 -21.15 -47.73
N ALA A 708 0.98 -21.96 -48.19
CA ALA A 708 -0.43 -21.87 -47.83
C ALA A 708 -0.69 -21.70 -46.32
N LYS A 709 0.05 -22.47 -45.51
CA LYS A 709 -0.07 -22.47 -44.05
C LYS A 709 0.41 -21.16 -43.43
N ILE A 710 1.47 -20.59 -43.98
CA ILE A 710 2.04 -19.32 -43.53
C ILE A 710 1.10 -18.18 -43.91
N ILE A 711 0.59 -18.17 -45.14
CA ILE A 711 -0.39 -17.19 -45.60
C ILE A 711 -1.63 -17.22 -44.71
N GLN A 712 -2.17 -18.41 -44.40
CA GLN A 712 -3.30 -18.54 -43.49
C GLN A 712 -2.97 -18.00 -42.09
N SER A 713 -1.80 -18.31 -41.55
CA SER A 713 -1.36 -17.79 -40.25
C SER A 713 -1.24 -16.26 -40.26
N ILE A 714 -0.68 -15.68 -41.31
CA ILE A 714 -0.53 -14.23 -41.48
C ILE A 714 -1.91 -13.57 -41.59
N LEU A 715 -2.81 -14.12 -42.40
CA LEU A 715 -4.17 -13.61 -42.54
C LEU A 715 -4.93 -13.67 -41.22
N THR A 716 -4.84 -14.77 -40.48
CA THR A 716 -5.45 -14.87 -39.14
C THR A 716 -4.93 -13.75 -38.24
N THR A 717 -3.62 -13.59 -38.10
CA THR A 717 -3.05 -12.57 -37.20
C THR A 717 -3.31 -11.13 -37.69
N ALA A 718 -3.20 -10.86 -38.98
CA ALA A 718 -3.50 -9.54 -39.55
C ALA A 718 -4.97 -9.14 -39.34
N ILE A 719 -5.90 -10.11 -39.34
CA ILE A 719 -7.30 -9.85 -38.98
C ILE A 719 -7.44 -9.61 -37.48
N GLU A 720 -6.73 -10.32 -36.61
CA GLU A 720 -6.74 -10.05 -35.16
C GLU A 720 -6.27 -8.62 -34.85
N ASP A 721 -5.21 -8.18 -35.54
CA ASP A 721 -4.55 -6.88 -35.32
C ASP A 721 -5.21 -5.72 -36.10
N GLY A 722 -6.10 -5.99 -37.06
CA GLY A 722 -6.83 -4.97 -37.81
C GLY A 722 -6.12 -4.41 -39.05
N GLU A 723 -5.10 -5.11 -39.55
CA GLU A 723 -4.21 -4.65 -40.63
C GLU A 723 -4.79 -4.91 -42.04
N ILE A 724 -5.79 -4.11 -42.46
CA ILE A 724 -6.52 -4.31 -43.73
C ILE A 724 -5.62 -4.39 -44.96
N LYS A 725 -4.54 -3.61 -45.02
CA LYS A 725 -3.66 -3.61 -46.19
C LYS A 725 -2.88 -4.93 -46.30
N VAL A 726 -2.45 -5.49 -45.17
CA VAL A 726 -1.77 -6.81 -45.11
C VAL A 726 -2.75 -7.91 -45.47
N VAL A 727 -3.99 -7.80 -44.97
CA VAL A 727 -5.08 -8.69 -45.38
C VAL A 727 -5.29 -8.62 -46.89
N ASP A 728 -5.46 -7.44 -47.49
CA ASP A 728 -5.65 -7.30 -48.94
C ASP A 728 -4.52 -7.95 -49.75
N PHE A 729 -3.27 -7.62 -49.40
CA PHE A 729 -2.09 -8.17 -50.08
C PHE A 729 -2.04 -9.70 -50.03
N PHE A 730 -2.07 -10.30 -48.83
CA PHE A 730 -2.00 -11.76 -48.69
C PHE A 730 -3.27 -12.47 -49.14
N TYR A 731 -4.43 -11.82 -49.03
CA TYR A 731 -5.69 -12.37 -49.50
C TYR A 731 -5.67 -12.49 -51.03
N SER A 732 -5.16 -11.48 -51.75
CA SER A 732 -4.98 -11.53 -53.20
C SER A 732 -4.08 -12.68 -53.67
N LEU A 733 -3.00 -12.97 -52.93
CA LEU A 733 -2.09 -14.11 -53.17
C LEU A 733 -2.72 -15.46 -52.83
N SER A 734 -3.60 -15.49 -51.82
CA SER A 734 -4.20 -16.71 -51.26
C SER A 734 -5.34 -17.31 -52.08
N ILE A 735 -5.92 -16.55 -53.03
CA ILE A 735 -7.13 -16.95 -53.78
C ILE A 735 -6.91 -18.21 -54.64
N GLN A 736 -5.66 -18.54 -54.98
CA GLN A 736 -5.32 -19.79 -55.66
C GLN A 736 -5.21 -21.00 -54.71
N ILE A 737 -5.24 -20.79 -53.39
CA ILE A 737 -4.77 -21.75 -52.38
C ILE A 737 -5.79 -22.01 -51.25
N CYS A 738 -6.60 -21.02 -50.85
CA CYS A 738 -7.49 -21.13 -49.68
C CYS A 738 -8.85 -21.79 -50.00
N ARG A 739 -9.22 -22.80 -49.19
CA ARG A 739 -10.54 -23.47 -49.26
C ARG A 739 -11.60 -22.67 -48.49
N GLN A 740 -12.87 -22.81 -48.87
CA GLN A 740 -14.03 -22.15 -48.24
C GLN A 740 -14.09 -22.18 -46.69
N PRO A 741 -13.75 -23.29 -45.99
CA PRO A 741 -13.75 -23.31 -44.52
C PRO A 741 -12.76 -22.33 -43.88
N SER A 742 -11.64 -22.05 -44.55
CA SER A 742 -10.66 -21.07 -44.08
C SER A 742 -11.21 -19.65 -44.23
N LEU A 743 -11.94 -19.35 -45.30
CA LEU A 743 -12.58 -18.05 -45.51
C LEU A 743 -13.69 -17.78 -44.48
N ASP A 744 -14.50 -18.80 -44.19
CA ASP A 744 -15.49 -18.76 -43.11
C ASP A 744 -14.85 -18.45 -41.74
N HIS A 745 -13.67 -19.00 -41.49
CA HIS A 745 -12.93 -18.74 -40.26
C HIS A 745 -12.40 -17.31 -40.20
N LEU A 746 -11.80 -16.81 -41.28
CA LEU A 746 -11.31 -15.42 -41.37
C LEU A 746 -12.45 -14.40 -41.20
N PHE A 747 -13.61 -14.64 -41.81
CA PHE A 747 -14.79 -13.79 -41.63
C PHE A 747 -15.26 -13.77 -40.16
N LYS A 748 -15.31 -14.93 -39.50
CA LYS A 748 -15.69 -15.01 -38.08
C LYS A 748 -14.70 -14.28 -37.18
N LEU A 749 -13.40 -14.33 -37.48
CA LEU A 749 -12.38 -13.57 -36.76
C LEU A 749 -12.61 -12.06 -36.92
N ALA A 750 -12.87 -11.58 -38.13
CA ALA A 750 -13.16 -10.15 -38.35
C ALA A 750 -14.37 -9.66 -37.53
N VAL A 751 -15.43 -10.48 -37.44
CA VAL A 751 -16.60 -10.20 -36.57
C VAL A 751 -16.22 -10.22 -35.10
N GLN A 752 -15.46 -11.24 -34.65
CA GLN A 752 -15.06 -11.41 -33.26
C GLN A 752 -14.21 -10.24 -32.75
N PHE A 753 -13.24 -9.80 -33.54
CA PHE A 753 -12.33 -8.70 -33.22
C PHE A 753 -12.86 -7.32 -33.62
N LYS A 754 -14.07 -7.25 -34.19
CA LYS A 754 -14.79 -6.01 -34.56
C LYS A 754 -14.08 -5.15 -35.61
N HIS A 755 -13.31 -5.79 -36.50
CA HIS A 755 -12.61 -5.10 -37.59
C HIS A 755 -13.52 -5.00 -38.82
N TRP A 756 -14.44 -4.04 -38.77
CA TRP A 756 -15.54 -3.95 -39.74
C TRP A 756 -15.11 -3.59 -41.16
N ASN A 757 -14.03 -2.82 -41.30
CA ASN A 757 -13.39 -2.51 -42.58
C ASN A 757 -12.89 -3.78 -43.29
N ILE A 758 -12.30 -4.71 -42.52
CA ILE A 758 -11.85 -6.00 -43.03
C ILE A 758 -13.06 -6.89 -43.37
N LEU A 759 -14.09 -6.88 -42.52
CA LEU A 759 -15.33 -7.60 -42.80
C LEU A 759 -15.92 -7.16 -44.15
N GLU A 760 -16.04 -5.85 -44.36
CA GLU A 760 -16.56 -5.27 -45.60
C GLU A 760 -15.69 -5.65 -46.80
N PHE A 761 -14.36 -5.59 -46.66
CA PHE A 761 -13.42 -6.06 -47.68
C PHE A 761 -13.65 -7.53 -48.05
N LEU A 762 -13.78 -8.42 -47.05
CA LEU A 762 -13.98 -9.85 -47.27
C LEU A 762 -15.32 -10.15 -47.97
N VAL A 763 -16.37 -9.36 -47.70
CA VAL A 763 -17.69 -9.51 -48.34
C VAL A 763 -17.68 -9.03 -49.79
N HIS A 764 -17.00 -7.92 -50.09
CA HIS A 764 -16.93 -7.35 -51.44
C HIS A 764 -15.89 -8.02 -52.36
N SER A 765 -15.18 -9.03 -51.86
CA SER A 765 -14.23 -9.82 -52.66
C SER A 765 -14.94 -10.55 -53.81
N GLU A 766 -14.67 -10.14 -55.05
CA GLU A 766 -15.26 -10.75 -56.26
C GLU A 766 -14.90 -12.23 -56.45
N LYS A 767 -13.80 -12.70 -55.84
CA LYS A 767 -13.21 -14.01 -56.14
C LYS A 767 -13.68 -15.11 -55.18
N ALA A 768 -14.01 -14.79 -53.92
CA ALA A 768 -14.47 -15.78 -52.93
C ALA A 768 -15.16 -15.14 -51.69
N PRO A 769 -16.40 -14.60 -51.83
CA PRO A 769 -17.11 -14.01 -50.71
C PRO A 769 -17.57 -15.06 -49.69
N PRO A 770 -17.74 -14.68 -48.40
CA PRO A 770 -18.30 -15.55 -47.38
C PRO A 770 -19.74 -15.97 -47.72
N PRO A 771 -20.14 -17.21 -47.40
CA PRO A 771 -21.49 -17.68 -47.69
C PRO A 771 -22.54 -16.92 -46.87
N GLN A 772 -23.72 -16.71 -47.48
CA GLN A 772 -24.83 -15.97 -46.85
C GLN A 772 -25.23 -16.52 -45.47
N SER A 773 -25.13 -17.83 -45.28
CA SER A 773 -25.44 -18.48 -43.99
C SER A 773 -24.43 -18.16 -42.87
N THR A 774 -23.22 -17.75 -43.21
CA THR A 774 -22.20 -17.28 -42.26
C THR A 774 -22.48 -15.82 -41.88
N ILE A 775 -22.82 -14.97 -42.85
CA ILE A 775 -23.22 -13.57 -42.61
C ILE A 775 -24.45 -13.50 -41.71
N GLU A 776 -25.48 -14.30 -41.98
CA GLU A 776 -26.71 -14.33 -41.18
C GLU A 776 -26.48 -14.80 -39.74
N ARG A 777 -25.58 -15.76 -39.54
CA ARG A 777 -25.21 -16.24 -38.21
C ARG A 777 -24.44 -15.18 -37.43
N ALA A 778 -23.53 -14.46 -38.09
CA ALA A 778 -22.85 -13.33 -37.50
C ALA A 778 -23.84 -12.22 -37.12
N PHE A 779 -24.82 -11.92 -37.98
CA PHE A 779 -25.88 -10.95 -37.67
C PHE A 779 -26.68 -11.35 -36.42
N GLU A 780 -27.06 -12.61 -36.28
CA GLU A 780 -27.74 -13.09 -35.07
C GLU A 780 -26.89 -12.98 -33.81
N GLN A 781 -25.64 -13.44 -33.88
CA GLN A 781 -24.71 -13.41 -32.75
C GLN A 781 -24.44 -11.98 -32.29
N THR A 782 -24.16 -11.09 -33.23
CA THR A 782 -23.86 -9.68 -32.96
C THR A 782 -25.09 -8.92 -32.45
N ALA A 783 -26.29 -9.23 -32.97
CA ALA A 783 -27.55 -8.70 -32.46
C ALA A 783 -27.81 -9.14 -31.01
N TYR A 784 -27.62 -10.41 -30.67
CA TYR A 784 -27.80 -10.89 -29.30
C TYR A 784 -26.74 -10.36 -28.34
N ALA A 785 -25.53 -10.10 -28.84
CA ALA A 785 -24.47 -9.42 -28.10
C ALA A 785 -24.61 -7.88 -28.04
N GLN A 786 -25.68 -7.31 -28.63
CA GLN A 786 -25.93 -5.87 -28.71
C GLN A 786 -24.80 -5.05 -29.36
N GLN A 787 -24.07 -5.65 -30.29
CA GLN A 787 -23.01 -4.97 -31.05
C GLN A 787 -23.64 -4.16 -32.19
N MET A 788 -24.13 -2.96 -31.88
CA MET A 788 -24.94 -2.16 -32.81
C MET A 788 -24.23 -1.79 -34.11
N ASP A 789 -22.92 -1.54 -34.09
CA ASP A 789 -22.16 -1.23 -35.31
C ASP A 789 -22.11 -2.43 -36.26
N ALA A 790 -21.90 -3.62 -35.71
CA ALA A 790 -21.95 -4.87 -36.46
C ALA A 790 -23.33 -5.10 -37.08
N VAL A 791 -24.39 -4.93 -36.29
CA VAL A 791 -25.78 -5.07 -36.73
C VAL A 791 -26.09 -4.09 -37.87
N LYS A 792 -25.62 -2.84 -37.75
CA LYS A 792 -25.79 -1.82 -38.78
C LYS A 792 -25.09 -2.20 -40.07
N ILE A 793 -23.82 -2.56 -39.97
CA ILE A 793 -22.97 -2.89 -41.12
C ILE A 793 -23.52 -4.13 -41.83
N LEU A 794 -23.80 -5.21 -41.10
CA LEU A 794 -24.33 -6.45 -41.66
C LEU A 794 -25.70 -6.25 -42.36
N CYS A 795 -26.57 -5.38 -41.84
CA CYS A 795 -27.84 -5.05 -42.50
C CYS A 795 -27.69 -4.21 -43.77
N ASN A 796 -26.61 -3.42 -43.86
CA ASN A 796 -26.38 -2.49 -44.96
C ASN A 796 -25.44 -3.06 -46.04
N LEU A 797 -25.00 -4.32 -45.92
CA LEU A 797 -24.16 -4.97 -46.92
C LEU A 797 -24.93 -5.14 -48.24
N PRO A 798 -24.47 -4.55 -49.37
CA PRO A 798 -25.12 -4.67 -50.66
C PRO A 798 -25.10 -6.13 -51.13
N ASN A 799 -26.24 -6.61 -51.63
CA ASN A 799 -26.45 -8.01 -52.08
C ASN A 799 -26.29 -9.11 -51.01
N HIS A 800 -25.98 -8.76 -49.76
CA HIS A 800 -25.68 -9.68 -48.67
C HIS A 800 -26.48 -9.43 -47.38
N CYS A 801 -27.47 -8.53 -47.42
CA CYS A 801 -28.37 -8.27 -46.30
C CYS A 801 -29.02 -9.57 -45.76
N PRO A 802 -29.09 -9.77 -44.43
CA PRO A 802 -29.78 -10.91 -43.82
C PRO A 802 -31.21 -11.06 -44.34
N ARG A 803 -31.63 -12.30 -44.63
CA ARG A 803 -32.98 -12.55 -45.14
C ARG A 803 -34.06 -12.15 -44.12
N PRO A 804 -35.28 -11.76 -44.57
CA PRO A 804 -36.36 -11.34 -43.68
C PRO A 804 -36.73 -12.38 -42.61
N GLN A 805 -36.56 -13.68 -42.91
CA GLN A 805 -36.78 -14.76 -41.96
C GLN A 805 -35.83 -14.67 -40.75
N ILE A 806 -34.56 -14.35 -41.00
CA ILE A 806 -33.53 -14.22 -39.96
C ILE A 806 -33.75 -12.93 -39.18
N ILE A 807 -34.04 -11.82 -39.87
CA ILE A 807 -34.38 -10.55 -39.20
C ILE A 807 -35.60 -10.73 -38.30
N GLY A 808 -36.63 -11.44 -38.76
CA GLY A 808 -37.80 -11.76 -37.96
C GLY A 808 -37.47 -12.59 -36.71
N ARG A 809 -36.57 -13.58 -36.84
CA ARG A 809 -36.09 -14.37 -35.69
C ARG A 809 -35.34 -13.50 -34.67
N VAL A 810 -34.45 -12.63 -35.14
CA VAL A 810 -33.70 -11.70 -34.29
C VAL A 810 -34.64 -10.74 -33.59
N LEU A 811 -35.60 -10.14 -34.31
CA LEU A 811 -36.58 -9.22 -33.74
C LEU A 811 -37.37 -9.87 -32.61
N LEU A 812 -37.84 -11.11 -32.80
CA LEU A 812 -38.57 -11.86 -31.77
C LEU A 812 -37.73 -12.07 -30.51
N LYS A 813 -36.49 -12.52 -30.68
CA LYS A 813 -35.59 -12.79 -29.56
C LYS A 813 -35.16 -11.48 -28.86
N ALA A 814 -34.92 -10.43 -29.63
CA ALA A 814 -34.59 -9.09 -29.13
C ALA A 814 -35.74 -8.50 -28.30
N CYS A 815 -36.98 -8.66 -28.77
CA CYS A 815 -38.18 -8.25 -28.03
C CYS A 815 -38.35 -9.04 -26.73
N LYS A 816 -37.99 -10.33 -26.71
CA LYS A 816 -38.04 -11.14 -25.48
C LYS A 816 -36.97 -10.74 -24.46
N LEU A 817 -35.74 -10.49 -24.92
CA LEU A 817 -34.56 -10.23 -24.08
C LEU A 817 -34.33 -8.75 -23.71
N LYS A 818 -35.26 -7.85 -24.05
CA LYS A 818 -35.12 -6.39 -23.84
C LYS A 818 -33.94 -5.75 -24.57
N LEU A 819 -33.64 -6.18 -25.80
CA LEU A 819 -32.57 -5.59 -26.61
C LEU A 819 -33.07 -4.33 -27.34
N THR A 820 -33.42 -3.29 -26.58
CA THR A 820 -34.06 -2.06 -27.09
C THR A 820 -33.33 -1.42 -28.28
N PRO A 821 -31.98 -1.25 -28.27
CA PRO A 821 -31.27 -0.62 -29.38
C PRO A 821 -31.39 -1.41 -30.69
N VAL A 822 -31.34 -2.74 -30.61
CA VAL A 822 -31.50 -3.64 -31.77
C VAL A 822 -32.92 -3.52 -32.33
N VAL A 823 -33.94 -3.55 -31.47
CA VAL A 823 -35.34 -3.44 -31.92
C VAL A 823 -35.59 -2.08 -32.58
N GLN A 824 -35.13 -0.99 -31.96
CA GLN A 824 -35.28 0.37 -32.51
C GLN A 824 -34.60 0.49 -33.88
N TYR A 825 -33.39 -0.04 -34.02
CA TYR A 825 -32.68 -0.03 -35.30
C TYR A 825 -33.43 -0.84 -36.36
N LEU A 826 -33.83 -2.08 -36.07
CA LEU A 826 -34.61 -2.91 -37.00
C LEU A 826 -35.94 -2.22 -37.39
N CYS A 827 -36.59 -1.52 -36.44
CA CYS A 827 -37.80 -0.75 -36.68
C CYS A 827 -37.60 0.50 -37.55
N SER A 828 -36.37 0.99 -37.67
CA SER A 828 -36.01 2.17 -38.47
C SER A 828 -35.62 1.82 -39.91
N LEU A 829 -35.34 0.54 -40.19
CA LEU A 829 -34.84 0.11 -41.50
C LEU A 829 -35.99 -0.07 -42.51
N PRO A 830 -35.82 0.37 -43.78
CA PRO A 830 -36.75 0.12 -44.87
C PRO A 830 -36.59 -1.31 -45.41
N LEU A 831 -36.80 -2.30 -44.54
CA LEU A 831 -36.66 -3.72 -44.86
C LEU A 831 -37.80 -4.21 -45.74
N GLU A 832 -37.58 -5.33 -46.43
CA GLU A 832 -38.67 -6.13 -46.97
C GLU A 832 -39.69 -6.45 -45.86
N PRO A 833 -41.00 -6.46 -46.18
CA PRO A 833 -42.05 -6.57 -45.19
C PRO A 833 -41.93 -7.88 -44.40
N LEU A 834 -41.63 -7.76 -43.10
CA LEU A 834 -41.68 -8.89 -42.18
C LEU A 834 -43.11 -9.44 -42.11
N SER A 835 -43.24 -10.76 -41.98
CA SER A 835 -44.56 -11.37 -41.89
C SER A 835 -45.35 -10.82 -40.70
N LYS A 836 -46.64 -10.57 -40.91
CA LYS A 836 -47.56 -10.05 -39.88
C LYS A 836 -47.54 -10.88 -38.59
N LEU A 837 -47.42 -12.20 -38.73
CA LEU A 837 -47.31 -13.14 -37.61
C LEU A 837 -46.06 -12.92 -36.75
N VAL A 838 -44.93 -12.56 -37.36
CA VAL A 838 -43.68 -12.27 -36.63
C VAL A 838 -43.82 -10.98 -35.84
N ILE A 839 -44.41 -9.93 -36.42
CA ILE A 839 -44.65 -8.65 -35.73
C ILE A 839 -45.59 -8.85 -34.54
N GLU A 840 -46.67 -9.60 -34.73
CA GLU A 840 -47.61 -9.92 -33.64
C GLU A 840 -46.92 -10.68 -32.50
N LYS A 841 -46.15 -11.73 -32.82
CA LYS A 841 -45.41 -12.50 -31.80
C LYS A 841 -44.38 -11.63 -31.08
N ALA A 842 -43.67 -10.76 -31.79
CA ALA A 842 -42.67 -9.86 -31.21
C ALA A 842 -43.31 -8.88 -30.22
N LEU A 843 -44.46 -8.30 -30.61
CA LEU A 843 -45.27 -7.44 -29.75
C LEU A 843 -45.76 -8.20 -28.50
N ILE A 844 -46.27 -9.42 -28.66
CA ILE A 844 -46.75 -10.24 -27.54
C ILE A 844 -45.61 -10.58 -26.57
N GLU A 845 -44.43 -10.97 -27.08
CA GLU A 845 -43.26 -11.28 -26.24
C GLU A 845 -42.78 -10.05 -25.46
N ALA A 846 -42.71 -8.88 -26.09
CA ALA A 846 -42.34 -7.64 -25.40
C ALA A 846 -43.34 -7.30 -24.27
N ILE A 847 -44.64 -7.49 -24.51
CA ILE A 847 -45.69 -7.27 -23.51
C ILE A 847 -45.63 -8.30 -22.39
N ALA A 848 -45.44 -9.58 -22.71
CA ALA A 848 -45.37 -10.63 -21.70
C ALA A 848 -44.23 -10.39 -20.71
N ASN A 849 -43.12 -9.82 -21.17
CA ASN A 849 -41.93 -9.52 -20.35
C ASN A 849 -41.89 -8.07 -19.80
N GLY A 850 -42.88 -7.22 -20.11
CA GLY A 850 -42.98 -5.87 -19.52
C GLY A 850 -42.10 -4.80 -20.17
N HIS A 851 -41.70 -4.95 -21.43
CA HIS A 851 -40.76 -4.04 -22.10
C HIS A 851 -41.48 -2.88 -22.80
N LEU A 852 -41.90 -1.87 -22.03
CA LEU A 852 -42.68 -0.71 -22.52
C LEU A 852 -42.02 0.04 -23.70
N GLU A 853 -40.73 0.33 -23.61
CA GLU A 853 -39.99 1.07 -24.65
C GLU A 853 -40.01 0.33 -26.01
N ILE A 854 -39.85 -1.00 -25.97
CA ILE A 854 -39.89 -1.86 -27.15
C ILE A 854 -41.29 -1.88 -27.76
N VAL A 855 -42.33 -2.00 -26.92
CA VAL A 855 -43.73 -1.95 -27.40
C VAL A 855 -44.03 -0.61 -28.07
N THR A 856 -43.55 0.49 -27.48
CA THR A 856 -43.71 1.83 -28.02
C THR A 856 -43.00 1.96 -29.37
N SER A 857 -41.73 1.52 -29.44
CA SER A 857 -40.93 1.53 -30.67
C SER A 857 -41.55 0.72 -31.80
N LEU A 858 -42.07 -0.49 -31.51
CA LEU A 858 -42.81 -1.30 -32.49
C LEU A 858 -44.07 -0.58 -32.99
N CYS A 859 -44.84 0.02 -32.07
CA CYS A 859 -46.09 0.68 -32.44
C CYS A 859 -45.91 2.02 -33.18
N GLU A 860 -44.76 2.66 -33.02
CA GLU A 860 -44.40 3.93 -33.67
C GLU A 860 -43.60 3.75 -34.96
N SER A 861 -43.06 2.55 -35.20
CA SER A 861 -42.28 2.22 -36.40
C SER A 861 -43.07 2.49 -37.69
N PRO A 862 -42.46 3.16 -38.69
CA PRO A 862 -43.07 3.33 -40.01
C PRO A 862 -43.05 2.04 -40.84
N PHE A 863 -42.15 1.09 -40.56
CA PHE A 863 -41.92 -0.11 -41.36
C PHE A 863 -42.44 -1.40 -40.71
N ILE A 864 -42.34 -1.53 -39.39
CA ILE A 864 -42.71 -2.74 -38.62
C ILE A 864 -43.93 -2.44 -37.73
N ARG A 865 -44.98 -1.88 -38.33
CA ARG A 865 -46.17 -1.47 -37.57
C ARG A 865 -47.13 -2.65 -37.31
N PRO A 866 -47.56 -2.88 -36.06
CA PRO A 866 -48.57 -3.88 -35.76
C PRO A 866 -49.94 -3.55 -36.36
N GLU A 867 -50.63 -4.58 -36.84
CA GLU A 867 -52.01 -4.44 -37.29
C GLU A 867 -52.98 -4.21 -36.13
N LYS A 868 -54.17 -3.70 -36.45
CA LYS A 868 -55.25 -3.48 -35.48
C LYS A 868 -55.60 -4.77 -34.70
N SER A 869 -55.60 -5.92 -35.38
CA SER A 869 -55.79 -7.25 -34.79
C SER A 869 -54.72 -7.54 -33.72
N SER A 870 -53.46 -7.30 -34.03
CA SER A 870 -52.34 -7.49 -33.10
C SER A 870 -52.40 -6.51 -31.92
N ILE A 871 -52.82 -5.26 -32.11
CA ILE A 871 -53.07 -4.32 -31.00
C ILE A 871 -54.21 -4.80 -30.08
N ASN A 872 -55.27 -5.37 -30.64
CA ASN A 872 -56.36 -5.95 -29.86
C ASN A 872 -55.90 -7.17 -29.02
N ILE A 873 -54.97 -7.96 -29.54
CA ILE A 873 -54.36 -9.07 -28.81
C ILE A 873 -53.39 -8.53 -27.75
N ALA A 874 -52.61 -7.52 -28.09
CA ALA A 874 -51.66 -6.84 -27.21
C ALA A 874 -52.31 -6.25 -25.97
N ILE A 875 -53.42 -5.52 -26.10
CA ILE A 875 -54.12 -4.91 -24.95
C ILE A 875 -54.69 -5.98 -24.00
N LYS A 876 -55.17 -7.10 -24.56
CA LYS A 876 -55.60 -8.27 -23.79
C LYS A 876 -54.41 -8.91 -23.06
N MET A 877 -53.27 -9.04 -23.72
CA MET A 877 -52.07 -9.60 -23.12
C MET A 877 -51.52 -8.70 -22.01
N ALA A 878 -51.51 -7.37 -22.19
CA ALA A 878 -51.07 -6.43 -21.16
C ALA A 878 -51.92 -6.55 -19.88
N ALA A 879 -53.24 -6.66 -20.02
CA ALA A 879 -54.14 -6.90 -18.89
C ALA A 879 -53.93 -8.28 -18.23
N LYS A 880 -53.66 -9.32 -19.04
CA LYS A 880 -53.39 -10.67 -18.55
C LYS A 880 -52.05 -10.76 -17.80
N SER A 881 -51.02 -10.09 -18.29
CA SER A 881 -49.66 -10.07 -17.72
C SER A 881 -49.46 -8.97 -16.67
N LYS A 882 -50.53 -8.25 -16.30
CA LYS A 882 -50.54 -7.14 -15.33
C LYS A 882 -49.61 -5.96 -15.68
N GLN A 883 -49.35 -5.73 -16.96
CA GLN A 883 -48.49 -4.64 -17.43
C GLN A 883 -49.28 -3.34 -17.60
N THR A 884 -49.52 -2.63 -16.49
CA THR A 884 -50.37 -1.42 -16.45
C THR A 884 -49.84 -0.30 -17.34
N GLU A 885 -48.54 -0.02 -17.31
CA GLU A 885 -47.94 1.07 -18.08
C GLU A 885 -48.05 0.82 -19.59
N ILE A 886 -47.80 -0.42 -20.02
CA ILE A 886 -47.98 -0.84 -21.42
C ILE A 886 -49.44 -0.76 -21.83
N PHE A 887 -50.35 -1.16 -20.94
CA PHE A 887 -51.78 -1.03 -21.19
C PHE A 887 -52.18 0.43 -21.44
N ILE A 888 -51.69 1.35 -20.61
CA ILE A 888 -51.93 2.79 -20.74
C ILE A 888 -51.32 3.33 -22.04
N ALA A 889 -50.08 2.96 -22.36
CA ALA A 889 -49.38 3.40 -23.57
C ALA A 889 -50.11 2.95 -24.85
N LEU A 890 -50.55 1.68 -24.92
CA LEU A 890 -51.35 1.17 -26.04
C LEU A 890 -52.67 1.92 -26.18
N CYS A 891 -53.35 2.24 -25.07
CA CYS A 891 -54.59 3.03 -25.10
C CYS A 891 -54.35 4.49 -25.52
N SER A 892 -53.19 5.04 -25.18
CA SER A 892 -52.83 6.43 -25.46
C SER A 892 -52.31 6.64 -26.89
N ASN A 893 -51.98 5.56 -27.61
CA ASN A 893 -51.51 5.62 -28.99
C ASN A 893 -52.66 6.01 -29.95
N ARG A 894 -52.75 7.31 -30.27
CA ARG A 894 -53.77 7.87 -31.18
C ARG A 894 -53.71 7.33 -32.60
N LYS A 895 -52.55 6.85 -33.05
CA LYS A 895 -52.38 6.36 -34.43
C LYS A 895 -53.01 4.97 -34.62
N ASN A 896 -53.02 4.12 -33.59
CA ASN A 896 -53.65 2.79 -33.64
C ASN A 896 -54.27 2.40 -32.29
N PRO A 897 -55.36 3.06 -31.86
CA PRO A 897 -55.96 2.78 -30.55
C PRO A 897 -56.58 1.38 -30.53
N PRO A 898 -56.74 0.71 -29.39
CA PRO A 898 -57.46 -0.56 -29.31
C PRO A 898 -58.95 -0.43 -29.70
N SER A 899 -59.60 -1.52 -30.13
CA SER A 899 -61.06 -1.55 -30.33
C SER A 899 -61.83 -1.56 -29.00
N LYS A 900 -63.11 -1.14 -29.03
CA LYS A 900 -63.98 -1.13 -27.84
C LYS A 900 -64.18 -2.54 -27.28
N GLU A 901 -64.30 -3.53 -28.16
CA GLU A 901 -64.44 -4.95 -27.83
C GLU A 901 -63.17 -5.47 -27.15
N ALA A 902 -62.00 -5.11 -27.65
CA ALA A 902 -60.73 -5.49 -27.03
C ALA A 902 -60.56 -4.86 -25.64
N LEU A 903 -60.97 -3.60 -25.46
CA LEU A 903 -60.96 -2.95 -24.15
C LEU A 903 -61.90 -3.63 -23.15
N LYS A 904 -63.13 -4.00 -23.57
CA LYS A 904 -64.06 -4.80 -22.75
C LYS A 904 -63.43 -6.15 -22.35
N LEU A 905 -62.88 -6.89 -23.31
CA LEU A 905 -62.23 -8.17 -23.03
C LEU A 905 -61.02 -8.01 -22.10
N SER A 906 -60.22 -6.97 -22.30
CA SER A 906 -59.05 -6.69 -21.46
C SER A 906 -59.45 -6.32 -20.02
N SER A 907 -60.58 -5.62 -19.82
CA SER A 907 -61.12 -5.34 -18.49
C SER A 907 -61.49 -6.62 -17.74
N HIS A 908 -62.07 -7.60 -18.44
CA HIS A 908 -62.35 -8.92 -17.86
C HIS A 908 -61.06 -9.61 -17.40
N TRP A 909 -59.98 -9.53 -18.20
CA TRP A 909 -58.69 -10.08 -17.83
C TRP A 909 -58.06 -9.33 -16.65
N ALA A 910 -58.10 -8.00 -16.63
CA ALA A 910 -57.59 -7.19 -15.52
C ALA A 910 -58.32 -7.51 -14.20
N ILE A 911 -59.64 -7.69 -14.23
CA ILE A 911 -60.41 -8.13 -13.06
C ILE A 911 -60.03 -9.55 -12.67
N ARG A 912 -59.91 -10.46 -13.63
CA ARG A 912 -59.53 -11.85 -13.35
C ARG A 912 -58.14 -11.94 -12.72
N THR A 913 -57.18 -11.16 -13.20
CA THR A 913 -55.79 -11.15 -12.71
C THR A 913 -55.61 -10.30 -11.45
N GLY A 914 -56.55 -9.40 -11.17
CA GLY A 914 -56.51 -8.53 -10.00
C GLY A 914 -55.69 -7.26 -10.22
N ASN A 915 -55.59 -6.75 -11.45
CA ASN A 915 -54.92 -5.48 -11.73
C ASN A 915 -55.89 -4.31 -11.53
N LEU A 916 -55.85 -3.70 -10.34
CA LEU A 916 -56.69 -2.57 -9.95
C LEU A 916 -56.40 -1.31 -10.79
N ASP A 917 -55.14 -1.06 -11.14
CA ASP A 917 -54.73 0.19 -11.78
C ASP A 917 -55.23 0.29 -13.22
N ILE A 918 -55.28 -0.83 -13.95
CA ILE A 918 -55.96 -0.89 -15.26
C ILE A 918 -57.45 -0.56 -15.11
N ILE A 919 -58.10 -1.04 -14.06
CA ILE A 919 -59.53 -0.76 -13.83
C ILE A 919 -59.74 0.70 -13.44
N LYS A 920 -58.90 1.27 -12.58
CA LYS A 920 -58.90 2.72 -12.28
C LYS A 920 -58.73 3.55 -13.54
N TYR A 921 -57.74 3.19 -14.38
CA TYR A 921 -57.48 3.87 -15.63
C TYR A 921 -58.67 3.81 -16.59
N LEU A 922 -59.28 2.63 -16.78
CA LEU A 922 -60.46 2.47 -17.64
C LEU A 922 -61.68 3.24 -17.12
N CYS A 923 -61.92 3.25 -15.80
CA CYS A 923 -63.00 4.02 -15.20
C CYS A 923 -62.82 5.53 -15.42
N THR A 924 -61.59 6.02 -15.31
CA THR A 924 -61.27 7.46 -15.36
C THR A 924 -61.17 7.97 -16.79
N ASN A 925 -60.51 7.23 -17.68
CA ASN A 925 -60.12 7.69 -19.02
C ASN A 925 -60.96 7.09 -20.16
N GLN A 926 -61.81 6.10 -19.89
CA GLN A 926 -62.66 5.45 -20.89
C GLN A 926 -64.14 5.32 -20.43
N PRO A 927 -64.79 6.39 -19.94
CA PRO A 927 -66.14 6.34 -19.36
C PRO A 927 -67.20 5.86 -20.37
N THR A 928 -67.00 6.10 -21.67
CA THR A 928 -67.91 5.61 -22.72
C THR A 928 -67.90 4.09 -22.88
N ILE A 929 -66.82 3.42 -22.48
CA ILE A 929 -66.66 1.96 -22.55
C ILE A 929 -67.04 1.35 -21.22
N PHE A 930 -66.60 1.97 -20.12
CA PHE A 930 -66.87 1.57 -18.75
C PHE A 930 -68.16 2.22 -18.22
N ASN A 931 -69.25 2.07 -18.97
CA ASN A 931 -70.58 2.58 -18.61
C ASN A 931 -71.18 1.81 -17.41
N GLN A 932 -72.33 2.27 -16.92
CA GLN A 932 -73.03 1.68 -15.77
C GLN A 932 -73.15 0.15 -15.87
N HIS A 933 -73.60 -0.40 -17.00
CA HIS A 933 -73.72 -1.85 -17.18
C HIS A 933 -72.37 -2.60 -17.07
N MET A 934 -71.28 -2.02 -17.60
CA MET A 934 -69.95 -2.62 -17.47
C MET A 934 -69.41 -2.52 -16.03
N LEU A 935 -69.68 -1.42 -15.33
CA LEU A 935 -69.37 -1.21 -13.91
C LEU A 935 -70.02 -2.30 -13.04
N GLU A 936 -71.30 -2.58 -13.31
CA GLU A 936 -72.08 -3.62 -12.64
C GLU A 936 -71.54 -5.03 -12.91
N GLN A 937 -71.25 -5.34 -14.17
CA GLN A 937 -70.61 -6.61 -14.53
C GLN A 937 -69.22 -6.76 -13.92
N ALA A 938 -68.44 -5.68 -13.89
CA ALA A 938 -67.10 -5.67 -13.32
C ALA A 938 -67.11 -5.98 -11.82
N LEU A 939 -68.08 -5.44 -11.07
CA LEU A 939 -68.26 -5.74 -9.64
C LEU A 939 -68.58 -7.22 -9.42
N LEU A 940 -69.51 -7.78 -10.20
CA LEU A 940 -69.87 -9.19 -10.11
C LEU A 940 -68.71 -10.12 -10.52
N LEU A 941 -67.86 -9.69 -11.45
CA LEU A 941 -66.65 -10.42 -11.84
C LEU A 941 -65.55 -10.32 -10.77
N ALA A 942 -65.36 -9.16 -10.15
CA ALA A 942 -64.40 -8.97 -9.07
C ALA A 942 -64.74 -9.88 -7.88
N ILE A 943 -66.02 -9.99 -7.54
CA ILE A 943 -66.51 -10.92 -6.52
C ILE A 943 -66.35 -12.36 -7.00
N LYS A 944 -66.70 -12.70 -8.25
CA LYS A 944 -66.51 -14.05 -8.79
C LYS A 944 -65.05 -14.51 -8.73
N PHE A 945 -64.09 -13.62 -9.00
CA PHE A 945 -62.65 -13.91 -9.03
C PHE A 945 -61.93 -13.57 -7.71
N LYS A 946 -62.67 -13.27 -6.64
CA LYS A 946 -62.13 -12.95 -5.31
C LYS A 946 -61.10 -11.82 -5.32
N ARG A 947 -61.43 -10.69 -5.94
CA ARG A 947 -60.60 -9.47 -5.98
C ARG A 947 -61.20 -8.36 -5.10
N PRO A 948 -60.94 -8.37 -3.78
CA PRO A 948 -61.59 -7.46 -2.82
C PRO A 948 -61.25 -5.99 -3.07
N GLU A 949 -60.03 -5.68 -3.48
CA GLU A 949 -59.59 -4.31 -3.74
C GLU A 949 -60.32 -3.68 -4.93
N ILE A 950 -60.51 -4.44 -6.00
CA ILE A 950 -61.29 -4.01 -7.17
C ILE A 950 -62.76 -3.84 -6.78
N ALA A 951 -63.33 -4.79 -6.02
CA ALA A 951 -64.71 -4.68 -5.56
C ALA A 951 -64.92 -3.44 -4.67
N ARG A 952 -64.00 -3.15 -3.74
CA ARG A 952 -64.04 -1.94 -2.90
C ARG A 952 -63.97 -0.67 -3.74
N TYR A 953 -63.03 -0.59 -4.68
CA TYR A 953 -62.88 0.56 -5.58
C TYR A 953 -64.14 0.80 -6.42
N LEU A 954 -64.70 -0.25 -7.03
CA LEU A 954 -65.94 -0.12 -7.81
C LEU A 954 -67.11 0.36 -6.93
N CYS A 955 -67.18 -0.11 -5.68
CA CYS A 955 -68.17 0.35 -4.69
C CYS A 955 -67.89 1.74 -4.10
N GLN A 956 -66.83 2.44 -4.48
CA GLN A 956 -66.68 3.87 -4.21
C GLN A 956 -67.40 4.72 -5.26
N ASN A 957 -67.76 4.15 -6.42
CA ASN A 957 -68.48 4.87 -7.46
C ASN A 957 -69.97 5.08 -7.05
N PRO A 958 -70.47 6.34 -7.05
CA PRO A 958 -71.85 6.67 -6.69
C PRO A 958 -72.90 5.92 -7.51
N GLU A 959 -72.62 5.64 -8.79
CA GLU A 959 -73.55 4.95 -9.69
C GLU A 959 -73.82 3.50 -9.27
N ILE A 960 -72.78 2.79 -8.81
CA ILE A 960 -72.90 1.42 -8.30
C ILE A 960 -73.59 1.42 -6.94
N THR A 961 -73.19 2.34 -6.05
CA THR A 961 -73.71 2.38 -4.68
C THR A 961 -75.16 2.83 -4.60
N SER A 962 -75.65 3.59 -5.58
CA SER A 962 -77.06 3.99 -5.67
C SER A 962 -77.96 2.85 -6.18
N ASN A 963 -77.40 1.84 -6.86
CA ASN A 963 -78.17 0.71 -7.39
C ASN A 963 -78.32 -0.42 -6.35
N ARG A 964 -79.43 -0.38 -5.59
CA ARG A 964 -79.75 -1.35 -4.52
C ARG A 964 -79.82 -2.81 -5.00
N LYS A 965 -80.29 -3.06 -6.23
CA LYS A 965 -80.39 -4.43 -6.77
C LYS A 965 -79.02 -5.07 -6.94
N ILE A 966 -78.02 -4.26 -7.30
CA ILE A 966 -76.71 -4.75 -7.69
C ILE A 966 -75.79 -4.85 -6.50
N THR A 967 -75.87 -3.90 -5.57
CA THR A 967 -75.24 -4.03 -4.24
C THR A 967 -75.77 -5.26 -3.50
N HIS A 968 -77.08 -5.56 -3.59
CA HIS A 968 -77.66 -6.78 -3.02
C HIS A 968 -77.19 -8.05 -3.76
N SER A 969 -77.18 -8.06 -5.09
CA SER A 969 -76.67 -9.19 -5.89
C SER A 969 -75.18 -9.46 -5.61
N ALA A 970 -74.37 -8.40 -5.54
CA ALA A 970 -72.96 -8.44 -5.15
C ALA A 970 -72.79 -9.00 -3.73
N LEU A 971 -73.57 -8.54 -2.76
CA LEU A 971 -73.54 -9.02 -1.37
C LEU A 971 -73.87 -10.52 -1.29
N ASN A 972 -74.97 -10.96 -1.91
CA ASN A 972 -75.35 -12.37 -1.92
C ASN A 972 -74.27 -13.23 -2.59
N LYS A 973 -73.69 -12.74 -3.68
CA LYS A 973 -72.59 -13.43 -4.37
C LYS A 973 -71.30 -13.47 -3.54
N ALA A 974 -71.00 -12.43 -2.76
CA ALA A 974 -69.86 -12.41 -1.84
C ALA A 974 -70.07 -13.36 -0.65
N ILE A 975 -71.31 -13.47 -0.13
CA ILE A 975 -71.70 -14.42 0.93
C ILE A 975 -71.54 -15.85 0.43
N THR A 976 -72.12 -16.18 -0.73
CA THR A 976 -72.00 -17.52 -1.34
C THR A 976 -70.55 -17.89 -1.65
N ALA A 977 -69.73 -16.90 -2.04
CA ALA A 977 -68.30 -17.09 -2.29
C ALA A 977 -67.41 -17.04 -1.03
N ARG A 978 -68.00 -16.89 0.16
CA ARG A 978 -67.34 -16.80 1.48
C ARG A 978 -66.27 -15.71 1.58
N GLN A 979 -66.51 -14.53 1.00
CA GLN A 979 -65.59 -13.39 1.05
C GLN A 979 -65.94 -12.43 2.20
N THR A 980 -65.58 -12.82 3.42
CA THR A 980 -65.88 -12.08 4.68
C THR A 980 -65.52 -10.61 4.60
N ASP A 981 -64.36 -10.30 4.02
CA ASP A 981 -63.78 -8.95 3.97
C ASP A 981 -64.56 -7.99 3.05
N ILE A 982 -65.23 -8.53 2.04
CA ILE A 982 -66.11 -7.77 1.13
C ILE A 982 -67.52 -7.74 1.68
N VAL A 983 -67.99 -8.81 2.32
CA VAL A 983 -69.32 -8.87 2.92
C VAL A 983 -69.48 -7.79 4.00
N GLY A 984 -68.48 -7.62 4.87
CA GLY A 984 -68.47 -6.54 5.85
C GLY A 984 -68.55 -5.15 5.20
N TYR A 985 -67.72 -4.93 4.16
CA TYR A 985 -67.68 -3.65 3.43
C TYR A 985 -68.99 -3.34 2.67
N LEU A 986 -69.57 -4.32 1.97
CA LEU A 986 -70.83 -4.16 1.24
C LEU A 986 -72.01 -3.95 2.20
N ARG A 987 -72.03 -4.63 3.35
CA ARG A 987 -73.04 -4.40 4.40
C ARG A 987 -72.98 -2.97 4.93
N GLN A 988 -71.78 -2.47 5.23
CA GLN A 988 -71.59 -1.09 5.68
C GLN A 988 -72.09 -0.07 4.64
N LYS A 989 -71.79 -0.28 3.36
CA LYS A 989 -72.27 0.60 2.27
C LYS A 989 -73.78 0.50 2.03
N GLN A 990 -74.40 -0.65 2.29
CA GLN A 990 -75.85 -0.82 2.24
C GLN A 990 -76.55 -0.13 3.43
N SER A 991 -75.98 -0.17 4.64
CA SER A 991 -76.52 0.46 5.84
C SER A 991 -76.40 2.00 5.85
N ASN A 992 -75.37 2.56 5.20
CA ASN A 992 -75.19 4.01 5.08
C ASN A 992 -76.06 4.66 3.98
N GLN A 993 -76.99 3.92 3.36
CA GLN A 993 -78.05 4.51 2.55
C GLN A 993 -79.13 5.04 3.50
N PRO A 994 -79.55 6.32 3.42
CA PRO A 994 -80.56 6.86 4.33
C PRO A 994 -81.88 6.11 4.15
N ASN A 995 -82.31 5.37 5.18
CA ASN A 995 -83.68 4.89 5.31
C ASN A 995 -84.33 5.66 6.48
N ALA A 996 -85.44 6.31 6.17
CA ALA A 996 -86.30 6.92 7.16
C ALA A 996 -86.93 5.85 8.07
N ASN A 997 -87.00 6.22 9.35
CA ASN A 997 -87.83 5.72 10.45
C ASN A 997 -87.30 4.60 11.35
N ASP A 998 -86.88 5.07 12.52
CA ASP A 998 -86.77 4.44 13.84
C ASP A 998 -88.02 3.65 14.28
N LYS A 999 -87.82 2.57 15.06
CA LYS A 999 -88.13 2.49 16.52
C LYS A 999 -88.20 1.03 17.03
N TYR A 1000 -87.92 0.93 18.34
CA TYR A 1000 -87.96 -0.20 19.29
C TYR A 1000 -86.69 -1.06 19.35
N GLU A 1001 -85.80 -0.83 20.33
CA GLU A 1001 -85.83 -1.02 21.80
C GLU A 1001 -85.17 -2.34 22.24
N ASP A 1002 -84.37 -2.17 23.29
CA ASP A 1002 -83.46 -3.10 23.95
C ASP A 1002 -84.08 -4.43 24.38
N ASN A 1003 -83.32 -5.52 24.18
CA ASN A 1003 -82.73 -6.26 25.31
C ASN A 1003 -81.86 -7.41 24.81
N TYR A 1004 -80.72 -7.60 25.49
CA TYR A 1004 -80.18 -8.85 26.05
C TYR A 1004 -78.64 -8.81 26.18
N GLU A 1005 -78.21 -8.60 27.43
CA GLU A 1005 -77.26 -9.41 28.21
C GLU A 1005 -76.14 -10.18 27.47
N VAL A 1006 -74.89 -9.81 27.76
CA VAL A 1006 -73.99 -10.50 28.74
C VAL A 1006 -74.30 -12.00 28.95
N SER A 1007 -73.40 -12.97 28.97
CA SER A 1007 -71.96 -13.11 28.77
C SER A 1007 -71.65 -14.60 28.99
N GLU A 1008 -70.45 -15.01 28.59
CA GLU A 1008 -69.64 -16.05 29.25
C GLU A 1008 -70.28 -17.42 29.54
N LYS A 1009 -69.82 -18.42 28.76
CA LYS A 1009 -69.46 -19.74 29.31
C LYS A 1009 -68.39 -20.36 28.42
N LEU A 1010 -67.14 -20.28 28.88
CA LEU A 1010 -66.29 -21.44 29.18
C LEU A 1010 -64.85 -20.97 29.47
N ILE A 1011 -64.67 -20.46 30.69
CA ILE A 1011 -63.52 -20.84 31.51
C ILE A 1011 -63.93 -22.15 32.20
N GLY A 1012 -63.15 -23.22 32.04
CA GLY A 1012 -63.07 -24.31 33.02
C GLY A 1012 -63.62 -25.68 32.62
N HIS A 1013 -62.75 -26.53 32.06
CA HIS A 1013 -62.75 -28.01 32.14
C HIS A 1013 -61.39 -28.55 31.62
N GLY A 1014 -60.22 -28.39 32.23
CA GLY A 1014 -59.86 -28.36 33.65
C GLY A 1014 -58.64 -29.26 33.83
N LEU A 1015 -57.40 -28.74 33.73
CA LEU A 1015 -56.16 -29.49 34.01
C LEU A 1015 -55.04 -28.57 34.57
N PHE A 1016 -54.78 -28.73 35.87
CA PHE A 1016 -53.53 -28.51 36.64
C PHE A 1016 -53.07 -27.14 37.15
N LYS A 1017 -53.27 -26.92 38.45
CA LYS A 1017 -52.22 -26.43 39.36
C LYS A 1017 -52.34 -27.06 40.76
N LYS A 1018 -51.53 -28.08 41.05
CA LYS A 1018 -50.97 -28.38 42.39
C LYS A 1018 -49.73 -29.27 42.27
N ARG A 1019 -48.60 -28.76 42.75
CA ARG A 1019 -47.28 -29.40 42.87
C ARG A 1019 -47.31 -30.53 43.90
N SER A 1020 -46.79 -31.72 43.54
CA SER A 1020 -45.85 -32.55 44.35
C SER A 1020 -45.70 -33.97 43.79
N LYS A 1021 -44.48 -34.39 43.43
CA LYS A 1021 -43.74 -35.51 44.06
C LYS A 1021 -42.45 -35.89 43.27
N THR A 1022 -41.32 -35.76 43.95
CA THR A 1022 -40.28 -36.82 44.16
C THR A 1022 -40.82 -38.25 43.98
N ASN A 1023 -40.17 -39.29 43.44
CA ASN A 1023 -38.77 -39.63 43.19
C ASN A 1023 -38.70 -40.78 42.14
N SER A 1024 -37.47 -41.04 41.66
CA SER A 1024 -36.92 -42.19 40.89
C SER A 1024 -37.01 -42.19 39.34
N VAL A 1025 -35.91 -41.81 38.67
CA VAL A 1025 -34.84 -42.67 38.06
C VAL A 1025 -35.31 -44.02 37.44
N PRO A 1026 -34.70 -44.58 36.35
CA PRO A 1026 -33.56 -44.13 35.51
C PRO A 1026 -33.73 -44.22 33.96
N GLU A 1027 -32.74 -43.61 33.29
CA GLU A 1027 -32.04 -44.08 32.06
C GLU A 1027 -32.83 -44.19 30.74
N THR A 1028 -32.33 -43.76 29.58
CA THR A 1028 -30.96 -43.47 29.14
C THR A 1028 -31.00 -42.59 27.88
N ASN A 1029 -29.96 -41.76 27.77
CA ASN A 1029 -29.18 -41.47 26.57
C ASN A 1029 -29.69 -40.49 25.49
N THR A 1030 -28.91 -39.40 25.45
CA THR A 1030 -28.12 -38.91 24.30
C THR A 1030 -28.76 -37.96 23.30
N ASN A 1031 -28.27 -36.72 23.39
CA ASN A 1031 -27.36 -36.08 22.41
C ASN A 1031 -27.85 -34.95 21.50
N TYR A 1032 -27.10 -33.85 21.66
CA TYR A 1032 -26.65 -32.81 20.73
C TYR A 1032 -27.61 -31.70 20.26
N ASN A 1033 -27.25 -30.50 20.73
CA ASN A 1033 -27.28 -29.22 20.02
C ASN A 1033 -26.80 -29.35 18.56
N SER A 1034 -27.47 -28.68 17.62
CA SER A 1034 -26.94 -27.47 16.94
C SER A 1034 -27.86 -27.01 15.79
N THR A 1035 -27.92 -25.67 15.63
CA THR A 1035 -28.47 -24.83 14.55
C THR A 1035 -27.88 -25.12 13.14
N PRO A 1036 -28.23 -24.42 12.03
CA PRO A 1036 -29.26 -23.41 11.71
C PRO A 1036 -30.01 -23.68 10.37
N GLY A 1037 -30.93 -22.79 9.97
CA GLY A 1037 -31.52 -22.73 8.63
C GLY A 1037 -30.81 -21.76 7.68
N GLU A 1038 -30.89 -22.12 6.38
CA GLU A 1038 -31.03 -21.24 5.20
C GLU A 1038 -29.83 -20.35 4.80
N ASP A 1039 -29.37 -20.26 3.54
CA ASP A 1039 -29.78 -20.91 2.30
C ASP A 1039 -28.84 -20.54 1.13
N VAL A 1040 -28.86 -21.40 0.10
CA VAL A 1040 -28.73 -21.09 -1.35
C VAL A 1040 -27.33 -20.82 -1.97
N VAL A 1041 -26.91 -21.36 -3.13
CA VAL A 1041 -27.35 -22.42 -4.07
C VAL A 1041 -26.20 -22.60 -5.09
N ASN A 1042 -25.82 -23.84 -5.43
CA ASN A 1042 -25.95 -24.48 -6.76
C ASN A 1042 -24.92 -25.61 -6.94
N PRO A 1043 -25.35 -26.77 -7.44
CA PRO A 1043 -24.93 -27.12 -8.80
C PRO A 1043 -26.12 -27.59 -9.65
N PHE A 1044 -26.17 -27.17 -10.91
CA PHE A 1044 -25.80 -28.04 -12.03
C PHE A 1044 -25.72 -27.19 -13.31
N GLY A 1045 -24.68 -27.45 -14.08
CA GLY A 1045 -24.34 -26.70 -15.30
C GLY A 1045 -25.09 -27.14 -16.55
N ARG A 1046 -24.69 -26.48 -17.65
CA ARG A 1046 -25.02 -26.75 -19.07
C ARG A 1046 -26.51 -26.53 -19.39
N PHE A 1047 -26.94 -25.51 -20.13
CA PHE A 1047 -26.36 -24.81 -21.29
C PHE A 1047 -26.74 -23.33 -21.31
#